data_AF-A0A6A4ICM1-F1
#
_entry.id   AF-A0A6A4ICM1-F1
#
_cell.length_a   1.000
_cell.length_b   1.000
_cell.length_c   1.000
_cell.angle_alpha   90.00
_cell.angle_beta   90.00
_cell.angle_gamma   90.00
#
_symmetry.space_group_name_H-M   'P 1'
#
loop_
_entity.id
_entity.type
_entity.pdbx_description
1 polymer ?
#
loop_
_entity_poly.entity_id
_entity_poly.type
_entity_poly.pdbx_seq_one_letter_code
_entity_poly.pdbx_strand_id
1 'polypeptide(L)'
;MFGSSNYAFIRRHAIGSTDVTGPAIVDLSKLATAENIFDILSVIHQHLKFNPADCAIHDWPSSPRLMIAVHCLQGIDEIQSSDIFEDIQESDTVTRKQFRLAMKLLWPDVWRWIESLIILCVRNDNPLVRKLTGKDWEDMQKWRTQIINNLMQLTTDLMLKHDSFHPSMLSIDGFTECMVEGWLHVLQRNLESSRYAGQAMLHHFLSDCSPQDIHQHRGKLVRCLETDELKRGMGVLMNHIESCPVDSVAYPLLVFVQCAEVSTTLRRQILPLDPLALVIRVHFSLHLPIFFAPATTTVMMSLRIFDVLIANGSIMWVKNALDNDILLHILRAQRFINNLSIDAVSFDELGWDALKELEDKLYIILMCLRPYTLYPSVLRRISRAIKSVDRLELLEKYGVEVKPSSSQGTIGAAWAILCSEVKINERLLSCKSDYAHQLCASVSCPHKSSGTAFTLLRCSGCQQVFYCSRSCQIIDWKRKPEHLSHKVVCARIIDDRRACIGLPVNTVDLFAASKIALTRTMMDQKDPLRKLIQKFNLSRSQSEEERLDDSAIYCSLVTVRLDCRQYPLKAGVLSFFDVISLYPEEEEQREALLSGALTFLPSGWVDAFEIAKKKDLTLVYIVLPNSSLSRTVVVGPWNARTGIREQG
;
A
#
# COMPACT_ATOMS: atom_id res chain seq x y z
N MET A 1 51.31 -14.55 -5.17
CA MET A 1 51.67 -14.40 -3.75
C MET A 1 52.54 -13.15 -3.61
N PHE A 2 51.99 -12.08 -3.03
CA PHE A 2 52.82 -10.95 -2.58
C PHE A 2 53.72 -11.45 -1.44
N GLY A 3 55.02 -11.13 -1.47
CA GLY A 3 55.94 -11.53 -0.40
C GLY A 3 55.56 -10.91 0.94
N SER A 4 55.89 -11.58 2.05
CA SER A 4 55.68 -11.10 3.43
C SER A 4 56.26 -9.69 3.67
N SER A 5 57.27 -9.29 2.90
CA SER A 5 57.85 -7.94 2.89
C SER A 5 56.84 -6.85 2.51
N ASN A 6 55.91 -7.13 1.61
CA ASN A 6 54.94 -6.14 1.12
C ASN A 6 53.82 -5.90 2.13
N TYR A 7 53.37 -6.96 2.83
CA TYR A 7 52.34 -6.85 3.86
C TYR A 7 52.78 -5.95 5.02
N ALA A 8 53.97 -6.21 5.59
CA ALA A 8 54.50 -5.42 6.70
C ALA A 8 54.72 -3.94 6.35
N PHE A 9 55.10 -3.67 5.09
CA PHE A 9 55.25 -2.31 4.58
C PHE A 9 53.89 -1.60 4.50
N ILE A 10 52.90 -2.20 3.83
CA ILE A 10 51.56 -1.61 3.66
C ILE A 10 50.88 -1.41 5.02
N ARG A 11 50.99 -2.39 5.93
CA ARG A 11 50.46 -2.31 7.30
C ARG A 11 51.04 -1.12 8.06
N ARG A 12 52.34 -0.84 7.93
CA ARG A 12 52.97 0.31 8.59
C ARG A 12 52.38 1.64 8.12
N HIS A 13 52.07 1.76 6.83
CA HIS A 13 51.40 2.92 6.26
C HIS A 13 49.92 3.01 6.69
N ALA A 14 49.23 1.88 6.76
CA ALA A 14 47.84 1.79 7.20
C ALA A 14 47.64 2.16 8.69
N ILE A 15 48.65 2.00 9.55
CA ILE A 15 48.59 2.42 10.97
C ILE A 15 48.89 3.91 11.17
N GLY A 16 49.49 4.57 10.17
CA GLY A 16 49.85 5.98 10.23
C GLY A 16 48.64 6.92 10.31
N SER A 17 48.90 8.22 10.29
CA SER A 17 47.87 9.28 10.26
C SER A 17 48.11 10.26 9.11
N THR A 18 48.65 9.78 7.99
CA THR A 18 49.03 10.60 6.83
C THR A 18 48.02 10.42 5.69
N ASP A 19 48.09 11.25 4.65
CA ASP A 19 47.17 11.18 3.51
C ASP A 19 47.26 9.84 2.75
N VAL A 20 48.38 9.12 2.88
CA VAL A 20 48.55 7.78 2.29
C VAL A 20 47.94 6.65 3.13
N THR A 21 47.50 6.93 4.37
CA THR A 21 46.93 5.93 5.27
C THR A 21 45.66 5.33 4.71
N GLY A 22 44.76 6.15 4.14
CA GLY A 22 43.50 5.68 3.56
C GLY A 22 43.70 4.64 2.45
N PRO A 23 44.39 4.98 1.35
CA PRO A 23 44.70 4.02 0.29
C PRO A 23 45.43 2.76 0.80
N ALA A 24 46.37 2.91 1.75
CA ALA A 24 47.08 1.78 2.33
C ALA A 24 46.16 0.81 3.10
N ILE A 25 45.06 1.28 3.71
CA ILE A 25 44.07 0.42 4.37
C ILE A 25 43.32 -0.45 3.35
N VAL A 26 42.94 0.13 2.21
CA VAL A 26 42.27 -0.61 1.13
C VAL A 26 43.23 -1.64 0.52
N ASP A 27 44.48 -1.25 0.23
CA ASP A 27 45.49 -2.18 -0.29
C ASP A 27 45.83 -3.28 0.72
N LEU A 28 45.85 -2.97 2.02
CA LEU A 28 46.03 -3.97 3.07
C LEU A 28 44.88 -4.98 3.06
N SER A 29 43.64 -4.51 2.86
CA SER A 29 42.43 -5.32 2.86
C SER A 29 42.38 -6.30 1.69
N LYS A 30 42.89 -5.91 0.51
CA LYS A 30 43.10 -6.80 -0.66
C LYS A 30 44.08 -7.94 -0.40
N LEU A 31 44.94 -7.79 0.61
CA LEU A 31 45.92 -8.80 1.03
C LEU A 31 45.42 -9.65 2.21
N ALA A 32 44.12 -9.57 2.55
CA ALA A 32 43.54 -10.40 3.57
C ALA A 32 43.79 -11.88 3.27
N THR A 33 43.99 -12.66 4.33
CA THR A 33 44.09 -14.13 4.36
C THR A 33 43.47 -14.59 5.67
N ALA A 34 43.15 -15.89 5.78
CA ALA A 34 42.65 -16.46 7.04
C ALA A 34 43.60 -16.21 8.23
N GLU A 35 44.91 -16.09 7.98
CA GLU A 35 45.93 -15.88 9.01
C GLU A 35 46.05 -14.42 9.48
N ASN A 36 45.79 -13.46 8.59
CA ASN A 36 46.07 -12.04 8.86
C ASN A 36 44.82 -11.17 9.00
N ILE A 37 43.62 -11.69 8.71
CA ILE A 37 42.37 -10.91 8.69
C ILE A 37 42.09 -10.20 10.02
N PHE A 38 42.43 -10.81 11.16
CA PHE A 38 42.25 -10.20 12.48
C PHE A 38 43.15 -9.00 12.70
N ASP A 39 44.38 -9.07 12.21
CA ASP A 39 45.33 -7.96 12.30
C ASP A 39 44.83 -6.79 11.44
N ILE A 40 44.34 -7.07 10.23
CA ILE A 40 43.74 -6.05 9.34
C ILE A 40 42.51 -5.41 9.99
N LEU A 41 41.58 -6.21 10.52
CA LEU A 41 40.40 -5.71 11.22
C LEU A 41 40.77 -4.88 12.46
N SER A 42 41.84 -5.24 13.17
CA SER A 42 42.34 -4.45 14.29
C SER A 42 42.88 -3.08 13.85
N VAL A 43 43.57 -3.01 12.71
CA VAL A 43 44.04 -1.73 12.13
C VAL A 43 42.84 -0.86 11.74
N ILE A 44 41.83 -1.45 11.10
CA ILE A 44 40.57 -0.76 10.76
C ILE A 44 39.87 -0.27 12.02
N HIS A 45 39.74 -1.11 13.04
CA HIS A 45 39.08 -0.77 14.30
C HIS A 45 39.74 0.42 14.98
N GLN A 46 41.07 0.48 14.99
CA GLN A 46 41.82 1.59 15.59
C GLN A 46 41.42 2.94 15.00
N HIS A 47 41.15 3.01 13.69
CA HIS A 47 40.73 4.24 13.02
C HIS A 47 39.23 4.54 13.22
N LEU A 48 38.39 3.52 13.35
CA LEU A 48 36.94 3.68 13.52
C LEU A 48 36.49 3.88 14.98
N LYS A 49 37.33 3.55 15.97
CA LYS A 49 37.02 3.67 17.41
C LYS A 49 36.64 5.08 17.85
N PHE A 50 37.00 6.09 17.07
CA PHE A 50 36.55 7.45 17.30
C PHE A 50 35.06 7.59 16.99
N ASN A 51 34.25 7.98 17.96
CA ASN A 51 32.81 8.15 17.76
C ASN A 51 32.51 9.53 17.13
N PRO A 52 32.03 9.59 15.88
CA PRO A 52 31.68 10.84 15.22
C PRO A 52 30.52 11.58 15.92
N ALA A 53 29.64 10.88 16.63
CA ALA A 53 28.51 11.49 17.33
C ALA A 53 28.93 12.27 18.60
N ASP A 54 30.10 11.97 19.18
CA ASP A 54 30.63 12.68 20.34
C ASP A 54 31.28 14.02 19.97
N CYS A 55 31.42 14.30 18.67
CA CYS A 55 31.89 15.59 18.19
C CYS A 55 30.74 16.59 18.21
N ALA A 56 30.93 17.74 18.87
CA ALA A 56 30.08 18.89 18.60
C ALA A 56 30.09 19.17 17.08
N ILE A 57 29.04 19.78 16.54
CA ILE A 57 28.95 20.17 15.12
C ILE A 57 30.14 21.05 14.69
N HIS A 58 30.91 21.62 15.62
CA HIS A 58 32.12 22.39 15.33
C HIS A 58 33.44 21.60 15.41
N ASP A 59 33.40 20.38 15.95
CA ASP A 59 34.56 19.51 16.25
C ASP A 59 34.59 18.24 15.40
N TRP A 60 33.82 18.20 14.30
CA TRP A 60 33.85 17.08 13.37
C TRP A 60 35.27 16.77 12.89
N PRO A 61 35.58 15.49 12.59
CA PRO A 61 36.90 15.10 12.13
C PRO A 61 37.35 15.94 10.93
N SER A 62 38.62 16.35 10.93
CA SER A 62 39.25 16.97 9.77
C SER A 62 39.06 16.11 8.52
N SER A 63 38.99 16.72 7.33
CA SER A 63 38.83 16.01 6.04
C SER A 63 39.69 14.72 5.92
N PRO A 64 41.00 14.70 6.32
CA PRO A 64 41.80 13.47 6.29
C PRO A 64 41.26 12.31 7.13
N ARG A 65 40.69 12.58 8.30
CA ARG A 65 40.11 11.53 9.17
C ARG A 65 38.83 10.96 8.60
N LEU A 66 38.01 11.83 7.99
CA LEU A 66 36.80 11.41 7.29
C LEU A 66 37.14 10.51 6.09
N MET A 67 38.20 10.88 5.34
CA MET A 67 38.74 10.05 4.26
C MET A 67 39.25 8.70 4.76
N ILE A 68 40.00 8.68 5.88
CA ILE A 68 40.47 7.44 6.49
C ILE A 68 39.28 6.55 6.88
N ALA A 69 38.22 7.11 7.49
CA ALA A 69 37.03 6.34 7.84
C ALA A 69 36.34 5.75 6.59
N VAL A 70 36.20 6.52 5.51
CA VAL A 70 35.65 6.02 4.23
C VAL A 70 36.51 4.88 3.68
N HIS A 71 37.84 5.02 3.72
CA HIS A 71 38.76 3.97 3.29
C HIS A 71 38.75 2.73 4.21
N CYS A 72 38.53 2.90 5.51
CA CYS A 72 38.27 1.80 6.44
C CYS A 72 37.01 1.02 6.02
N LEU A 73 35.92 1.72 5.69
CA LEU A 73 34.68 1.11 5.23
C LEU A 73 34.86 0.39 3.88
N GLN A 74 35.61 0.98 2.94
CA GLN A 74 36.00 0.31 1.70
C GLN A 74 36.88 -0.93 1.95
N GLY A 75 37.78 -0.88 2.92
CA GLY A 75 38.60 -2.02 3.31
C GLY A 75 37.75 -3.17 3.85
N ILE A 76 36.71 -2.87 4.65
CA ILE A 76 35.74 -3.88 5.10
C ILE A 76 35.00 -4.49 3.90
N ASP A 77 34.51 -3.65 2.98
CA ASP A 77 33.81 -4.09 1.76
C ASP A 77 34.67 -5.03 0.91
N GLU A 78 35.96 -4.69 0.73
CA GLU A 78 36.93 -5.51 0.00
C GLU A 78 37.16 -6.86 0.67
N ILE A 79 37.30 -6.89 2.00
CA ILE A 79 37.43 -8.15 2.75
C ILE A 79 36.19 -9.02 2.54
N GLN A 80 34.98 -8.44 2.59
CA GLN A 80 33.71 -9.16 2.43
C GLN A 80 33.43 -9.64 1.00
N SER A 81 34.05 -9.01 0.02
CA SER A 81 33.91 -9.36 -1.39
C SER A 81 35.00 -10.31 -1.88
N SER A 82 36.01 -10.59 -1.05
CA SER A 82 37.09 -11.54 -1.39
C SER A 82 36.64 -13.01 -1.27
N ASP A 83 37.19 -13.88 -2.11
CA ASP A 83 36.98 -15.35 -2.05
C ASP A 83 37.31 -15.93 -0.66
N ILE A 84 38.24 -15.29 0.04
CA ILE A 84 38.69 -15.66 1.38
C ILE A 84 37.57 -15.54 2.40
N PHE A 85 36.62 -14.64 2.17
CA PHE A 85 35.45 -14.54 3.01
C PHE A 85 34.53 -15.76 2.85
N GLU A 86 34.34 -16.25 1.62
CA GLU A 86 33.62 -17.49 1.36
C GLU A 86 34.35 -18.68 2.02
N ASP A 87 35.67 -18.75 1.88
CA ASP A 87 36.49 -19.77 2.56
C ASP A 87 36.34 -19.70 4.09
N ILE A 88 36.35 -18.50 4.69
CA ILE A 88 36.15 -18.33 6.14
C ILE A 88 34.75 -18.75 6.55
N GLN A 89 33.74 -18.50 5.71
CA GLN A 89 32.42 -19.04 5.94
C GLN A 89 32.45 -20.58 5.89
N GLU A 90 33.08 -21.20 4.91
CA GLU A 90 33.08 -22.66 4.82
C GLU A 90 34.03 -23.35 5.82
N SER A 91 35.00 -22.62 6.35
CA SER A 91 36.05 -23.12 7.24
C SER A 91 35.54 -23.65 8.60
N ASP A 92 36.44 -24.40 9.26
CA ASP A 92 36.27 -24.89 10.63
C ASP A 92 35.65 -23.86 11.57
N THR A 93 34.83 -24.34 12.50
CA THR A 93 34.00 -23.47 13.34
C THR A 93 34.80 -22.41 14.11
N VAL A 94 36.11 -22.59 14.34
CA VAL A 94 36.94 -21.67 15.13
C VAL A 94 37.21 -20.36 14.37
N THR A 95 37.76 -20.40 13.15
CA THR A 95 38.09 -19.20 12.36
C THR A 95 36.84 -18.39 12.05
N ARG A 96 35.75 -19.08 11.66
CA ARG A 96 34.44 -18.48 11.46
C ARG A 96 33.88 -17.80 12.71
N LYS A 97 34.00 -18.45 13.89
CA LYS A 97 33.56 -17.87 15.18
C LYS A 97 34.37 -16.64 15.56
N GLN A 98 35.69 -16.70 15.37
CA GLN A 98 36.58 -15.58 15.69
C GLN A 98 36.28 -14.39 14.77
N PHE A 99 36.13 -14.60 13.47
CA PHE A 99 35.78 -13.53 12.53
C PHE A 99 34.43 -12.90 12.91
N ARG A 100 33.42 -13.73 13.19
CA ARG A 100 32.12 -13.24 13.66
C ARG A 100 32.23 -12.42 14.94
N LEU A 101 33.08 -12.84 15.89
CA LEU A 101 33.31 -12.09 17.12
C LEU A 101 34.01 -10.75 16.85
N ALA A 102 35.04 -10.73 16.00
CA ALA A 102 35.75 -9.51 15.63
C ALA A 102 34.81 -8.50 14.95
N MET A 103 34.02 -8.94 13.97
CA MET A 103 33.02 -8.09 13.33
C MET A 103 31.94 -7.65 14.31
N LYS A 104 31.51 -8.49 15.26
CA LYS A 104 30.52 -8.11 16.29
C LYS A 104 31.05 -6.99 17.19
N LEU A 105 32.34 -6.98 17.48
CA LEU A 105 32.99 -5.92 18.27
C LEU A 105 33.20 -4.64 17.45
N LEU A 106 33.53 -4.78 16.17
CA LEU A 106 33.77 -3.66 15.25
C LEU A 106 32.46 -2.97 14.79
N TRP A 107 31.37 -3.73 14.71
CA TRP A 107 30.11 -3.28 14.11
C TRP A 107 29.52 -2.00 14.71
N PRO A 108 29.45 -1.80 16.05
CA PRO A 108 28.90 -0.57 16.61
C PRO A 108 29.65 0.69 16.15
N ASP A 109 30.97 0.60 16.00
CA ASP A 109 31.80 1.72 15.55
C ASP A 109 31.64 1.94 14.04
N VAL A 110 31.63 0.87 13.24
CA VAL A 110 31.31 0.92 11.80
C VAL A 110 29.96 1.58 11.56
N TRP A 111 28.93 1.17 12.30
CA TRP A 111 27.59 1.71 12.18
C TRP A 111 27.54 3.21 12.48
N ARG A 112 28.16 3.66 13.58
CA ARG A 112 28.21 5.10 13.93
C ARG A 112 28.82 5.95 12.83
N TRP A 113 29.84 5.43 12.15
CA TRP A 113 30.44 6.10 11.00
C TRP A 113 29.53 6.09 9.77
N ILE A 114 28.88 4.97 9.46
CA ILE A 114 27.89 4.88 8.38
C ILE A 114 26.75 5.88 8.60
N GLU A 115 26.15 5.87 9.79
CA GLU A 115 25.08 6.79 10.19
C GLU A 115 25.51 8.25 10.02
N SER A 116 26.67 8.60 10.57
CA SER A 116 27.19 9.98 10.49
C SER A 116 27.47 10.41 9.06
N LEU A 117 28.00 9.53 8.22
CA LEU A 117 28.26 9.81 6.81
C LEU A 117 26.97 9.95 6.01
N ILE A 118 25.95 9.13 6.27
CA ILE A 118 24.63 9.28 5.65
C ILE A 118 24.03 10.65 6.02
N ILE A 119 24.03 11.00 7.31
CA ILE A 119 23.54 12.31 7.78
C ILE A 119 24.29 13.46 7.08
N LEU A 120 25.61 13.35 6.93
CA LEU A 120 26.44 14.35 6.26
C LEU A 120 26.16 14.46 4.75
N CYS A 121 25.92 13.33 4.08
CA CYS A 121 25.69 13.29 2.64
C CYS A 121 24.25 13.69 2.27
N VAL A 122 23.25 13.26 3.04
CA VAL A 122 21.83 13.42 2.71
C VAL A 122 21.27 14.77 3.12
N ARG A 123 21.62 15.26 4.33
CA ARG A 123 21.00 16.48 4.88
C ARG A 123 21.72 17.74 4.37
N ASN A 124 21.19 18.31 3.29
CA ASN A 124 21.75 19.48 2.59
C ASN A 124 21.90 20.74 3.45
N ASP A 125 21.12 20.88 4.53
CA ASP A 125 21.15 22.05 5.40
C ASP A 125 22.20 21.97 6.50
N ASN A 126 23.04 20.93 6.50
CA ASN A 126 24.07 20.80 7.54
C ASN A 126 25.13 21.92 7.41
N PRO A 127 25.24 22.82 8.41
CA PRO A 127 26.21 23.92 8.39
C PRO A 127 27.66 23.44 8.26
N LEU A 128 27.95 22.21 8.72
CA LEU A 128 29.24 21.55 8.54
C LEU A 128 29.62 21.38 7.09
N VAL A 129 28.66 21.01 6.24
CA VAL A 129 28.89 20.85 4.82
C VAL A 129 29.36 22.18 4.27
N ARG A 130 28.62 23.27 4.55
CA ARG A 130 28.99 24.62 4.09
C ARG A 130 30.37 25.07 4.60
N LYS A 131 30.75 24.69 5.82
CA LYS A 131 32.06 25.02 6.43
C LYS A 131 33.21 24.20 5.86
N LEU A 132 32.99 22.91 5.61
CA LEU A 132 33.95 22.01 4.98
C LEU A 132 34.14 22.33 3.49
N THR A 133 33.13 22.89 2.83
CA THR A 133 33.08 22.98 1.36
C THR A 133 33.86 24.12 0.69
N GLY A 134 34.45 25.07 1.43
CA GLY A 134 35.38 26.07 0.84
C GLY A 134 34.96 26.62 -0.54
N LYS A 135 35.91 26.82 -1.46
CA LYS A 135 35.64 27.17 -2.88
C LYS A 135 35.43 25.95 -3.79
N ASP A 136 35.60 24.73 -3.29
CA ASP A 136 35.64 23.48 -4.09
C ASP A 136 34.35 22.66 -3.94
N TRP A 137 33.21 23.30 -4.18
CA TRP A 137 31.89 22.67 -4.04
C TRP A 137 31.66 21.51 -5.03
N GLU A 138 32.20 21.59 -6.25
CA GLU A 138 32.01 20.57 -7.28
C GLU A 138 32.70 19.25 -6.94
N ASP A 139 33.95 19.31 -6.46
CA ASP A 139 34.69 18.13 -6.02
C ASP A 139 33.99 17.45 -4.83
N MET A 140 33.40 18.24 -3.94
CA MET A 140 32.63 17.72 -2.80
C MET A 140 31.32 17.03 -3.22
N GLN A 141 30.66 17.46 -4.30
CA GLN A 141 29.45 16.79 -4.81
C GLN A 141 29.78 15.43 -5.42
N LYS A 142 30.88 15.36 -6.18
CA LYS A 142 31.39 14.09 -6.70
C LYS A 142 31.78 13.15 -5.55
N TRP A 143 32.46 13.68 -4.55
CA TRP A 143 32.86 12.95 -3.36
C TRP A 143 31.69 12.42 -2.54
N ARG A 144 30.66 13.25 -2.30
CA ARG A 144 29.42 12.85 -1.61
C ARG A 144 28.71 11.71 -2.33
N THR A 145 28.59 11.83 -3.64
CA THR A 145 27.99 10.79 -4.50
C THR A 145 28.78 9.48 -4.39
N GLN A 146 30.11 9.55 -4.43
CA GLN A 146 30.95 8.37 -4.29
C GLN A 146 30.81 7.72 -2.91
N ILE A 147 30.77 8.52 -1.84
CA ILE A 147 30.61 7.99 -0.47
C ILE A 147 29.28 7.33 -0.30
N ILE A 148 28.18 7.98 -0.68
CA ILE A 148 26.86 7.38 -0.50
C ILE A 148 26.74 6.08 -1.31
N ASN A 149 27.35 6.02 -2.50
CA ASN A 149 27.41 4.78 -3.28
C ASN A 149 28.14 3.67 -2.53
N ASN A 150 29.35 3.93 -2.03
CA ASN A 150 30.13 2.94 -1.29
C ASN A 150 29.40 2.51 0.00
N LEU A 151 28.75 3.43 0.70
CA LEU A 151 27.99 3.13 1.91
C LEU A 151 26.78 2.25 1.60
N MET A 152 26.04 2.54 0.53
CA MET A 152 24.90 1.72 0.15
C MET A 152 25.34 0.32 -0.31
N GLN A 153 26.43 0.21 -1.07
CA GLN A 153 26.98 -1.09 -1.45
C GLN A 153 27.42 -1.89 -0.21
N LEU A 154 28.28 -1.31 0.65
CA LEU A 154 28.76 -1.95 1.86
C LEU A 154 27.62 -2.40 2.77
N THR A 155 26.65 -1.52 3.05
CA THR A 155 25.50 -1.88 3.89
C THR A 155 24.63 -2.96 3.27
N THR A 156 24.48 -2.97 1.95
CA THR A 156 23.76 -4.03 1.22
C THR A 156 24.47 -5.36 1.35
N ASP A 157 25.78 -5.39 1.11
CA ASP A 157 26.59 -6.60 1.21
C ASP A 157 26.62 -7.15 2.63
N LEU A 158 26.72 -6.27 3.63
CA LEU A 158 26.55 -6.61 5.03
C LEU A 158 25.19 -7.24 5.31
N MET A 159 24.11 -6.68 4.79
CA MET A 159 22.78 -7.22 5.03
C MET A 159 22.58 -8.58 4.34
N LEU A 160 23.04 -8.73 3.11
CA LEU A 160 22.82 -9.92 2.27
C LEU A 160 23.71 -11.10 2.66
N LYS A 161 24.99 -10.87 2.99
CA LYS A 161 25.97 -11.95 3.22
C LYS A 161 26.00 -12.42 4.68
N HIS A 162 25.31 -11.72 5.60
CA HIS A 162 25.50 -11.87 7.03
C HIS A 162 24.20 -11.94 7.85
N ASP A 163 23.42 -13.00 7.67
CA ASP A 163 22.20 -13.26 8.46
C ASP A 163 22.41 -13.15 9.97
N SER A 164 23.58 -13.53 10.49
CA SER A 164 23.87 -13.46 11.93
C SER A 164 24.02 -12.04 12.48
N PHE A 165 24.34 -11.08 11.61
CA PHE A 165 24.53 -9.67 12.00
C PHE A 165 23.25 -8.87 11.86
N HIS A 166 22.39 -9.27 10.93
CA HIS A 166 21.13 -8.59 10.64
C HIS A 166 20.31 -8.25 11.91
N PRO A 167 20.05 -9.18 12.86
CA PRO A 167 19.31 -8.84 14.08
C PRO A 167 20.01 -7.80 14.97
N SER A 168 21.35 -7.81 15.01
CA SER A 168 22.14 -6.84 15.78
C SER A 168 22.19 -5.47 15.11
N MET A 169 22.07 -5.41 13.78
CA MET A 169 21.91 -4.15 13.04
C MET A 169 20.56 -3.53 13.33
N LEU A 170 19.50 -4.34 13.25
CA LEU A 170 18.12 -3.86 13.39
C LEU A 170 17.74 -3.49 14.82
N SER A 171 18.51 -3.94 15.81
CA SER A 171 18.31 -3.58 17.21
C SER A 171 18.92 -2.22 17.56
N ILE A 172 19.71 -1.61 16.68
CA ILE A 172 20.27 -0.28 16.91
C ILE A 172 19.17 0.76 16.67
N ASP A 173 18.94 1.60 17.67
CA ASP A 173 17.97 2.70 17.58
C ASP A 173 18.37 3.68 16.48
N GLY A 174 17.40 4.08 15.64
CA GLY A 174 17.63 4.99 14.51
C GLY A 174 18.22 4.33 13.26
N PHE A 175 18.59 3.04 13.29
CA PHE A 175 19.16 2.34 12.14
C PHE A 175 18.24 2.38 10.92
N THR A 176 16.99 1.95 11.09
CA THR A 176 16.03 1.86 9.99
C THR A 176 15.74 3.24 9.42
N GLU A 177 15.54 4.24 10.28
CA GLU A 177 15.28 5.63 9.91
C GLU A 177 16.43 6.20 9.06
N CYS A 178 17.67 6.08 9.54
CA CYS A 178 18.85 6.57 8.84
C CYS A 178 19.08 5.86 7.50
N MET A 179 18.88 4.54 7.45
CA MET A 179 19.02 3.79 6.20
C MET A 179 17.96 4.17 5.18
N VAL A 180 16.70 4.37 5.60
CA VAL A 180 15.62 4.85 4.72
C VAL A 180 15.94 6.22 4.14
N GLU A 181 16.45 7.16 4.95
CA GLU A 181 16.91 8.46 4.45
C GLU A 181 18.00 8.31 3.38
N GLY A 182 18.99 7.45 3.62
CA GLY A 182 20.07 7.12 2.68
C GLY A 182 19.55 6.53 1.37
N TRP A 183 18.71 5.50 1.45
CA TRP A 183 18.13 4.82 0.29
C TRP A 183 17.27 5.77 -0.55
N LEU A 184 16.41 6.58 0.08
CA LEU A 184 15.58 7.55 -0.63
C LEU A 184 16.43 8.63 -1.32
N HIS A 185 17.53 9.06 -0.71
CA HIS A 185 18.45 10.01 -1.32
C HIS A 185 19.10 9.44 -2.59
N VAL A 186 19.56 8.19 -2.53
CA VAL A 186 20.17 7.49 -3.66
C VAL A 186 19.17 7.35 -4.82
N LEU A 187 17.92 7.00 -4.52
CA LEU A 187 16.84 6.92 -5.52
C LEU A 187 16.54 8.31 -6.10
N GLN A 188 16.43 9.35 -5.26
CA GLN A 188 16.17 10.73 -5.70
C GLN A 188 17.20 11.26 -6.69
N ARG A 189 18.46 10.88 -6.50
CA ARG A 189 19.57 11.37 -7.30
C ARG A 189 19.90 10.45 -8.47
N ASN A 190 19.18 9.33 -8.64
CA ASN A 190 19.49 8.31 -9.64
C ASN A 190 20.96 7.92 -9.62
N LEU A 191 21.48 7.57 -8.43
CA LEU A 191 22.85 7.13 -8.32
C LEU A 191 22.97 5.66 -8.71
N GLU A 192 24.16 5.25 -9.14
CA GLU A 192 24.49 3.86 -9.52
C GLU A 192 24.16 2.86 -8.39
N SER A 193 24.19 3.31 -7.13
CA SER A 193 23.88 2.48 -5.97
C SER A 193 22.39 2.26 -5.70
N SER A 194 21.49 2.78 -6.55
CA SER A 194 20.02 2.58 -6.41
C SER A 194 19.62 1.12 -6.40
N ARG A 195 20.28 0.28 -7.20
CA ARG A 195 20.09 -1.18 -7.18
C ARG A 195 20.41 -1.78 -5.81
N TYR A 196 21.58 -1.44 -5.24
CA TYR A 196 22.00 -1.93 -3.94
C TYR A 196 21.04 -1.46 -2.83
N ALA A 197 20.69 -0.18 -2.83
CA ALA A 197 19.71 0.38 -1.91
C ALA A 197 18.37 -0.39 -1.94
N GLY A 198 17.84 -0.65 -3.13
CA GLY A 198 16.63 -1.45 -3.29
C GLY A 198 16.77 -2.89 -2.79
N GLN A 199 17.90 -3.55 -3.06
CA GLN A 199 18.18 -4.90 -2.59
C GLN A 199 18.27 -4.96 -1.06
N ALA A 200 18.98 -4.02 -0.43
CA ALA A 200 19.08 -3.92 1.03
C ALA A 200 17.73 -3.68 1.67
N MET A 201 16.93 -2.75 1.13
CA MET A 201 15.55 -2.51 1.56
C MET A 201 14.70 -3.78 1.48
N LEU A 202 14.84 -4.56 0.40
CA LEU A 202 14.07 -5.77 0.21
C LEU A 202 14.48 -6.84 1.22
N HIS A 203 15.78 -7.05 1.37
CA HIS A 203 16.31 -7.99 2.33
C HIS A 203 15.88 -7.62 3.76
N HIS A 204 15.93 -6.33 4.11
CA HIS A 204 15.42 -5.81 5.38
C HIS A 204 13.95 -6.17 5.61
N PHE A 205 13.13 -6.04 4.57
CA PHE A 205 11.70 -6.34 4.65
C PHE A 205 11.42 -7.85 4.74
N LEU A 206 12.15 -8.65 3.96
CA LEU A 206 11.92 -10.09 3.82
C LEU A 206 12.61 -10.93 4.88
N SER A 207 13.63 -10.41 5.57
CA SER A 207 14.45 -11.19 6.50
C SER A 207 13.58 -12.00 7.47
N ASP A 208 13.88 -13.30 7.56
CA ASP A 208 13.21 -14.28 8.41
C ASP A 208 13.59 -14.07 9.89
N CYS A 209 13.27 -12.90 10.43
CA CYS A 209 13.26 -12.71 11.87
C CYS A 209 12.17 -13.61 12.48
N SER A 210 12.18 -13.81 13.81
CA SER A 210 11.11 -14.60 14.43
C SER A 210 9.73 -14.03 14.05
N PRO A 211 8.65 -14.84 13.92
CA PRO A 211 7.33 -14.33 13.51
C PRO A 211 6.82 -13.15 14.35
N GLN A 212 7.27 -13.04 15.61
CA GLN A 212 6.95 -11.91 16.50
C GLN A 212 7.74 -10.64 16.12
N ASP A 213 9.00 -10.77 15.75
CA ASP A 213 9.88 -9.64 15.38
C ASP A 213 9.59 -9.11 13.96
N ILE A 214 9.11 -9.98 13.05
CA ILE A 214 8.76 -9.61 11.66
C ILE A 214 7.77 -8.45 11.64
N HIS A 215 6.73 -8.49 12.46
CA HIS A 215 5.73 -7.43 12.51
C HIS A 215 6.31 -6.12 13.05
N GLN A 216 7.26 -6.19 14.00
CA GLN A 216 7.89 -5.01 14.57
C GLN A 216 8.82 -4.31 13.58
N HIS A 217 9.69 -5.06 12.89
CA HIS A 217 10.66 -4.50 11.94
C HIS A 217 9.99 -4.02 10.65
N ARG A 218 9.09 -4.83 10.06
CA ARG A 218 8.28 -4.37 8.91
C ARG A 218 7.47 -3.15 9.29
N GLY A 219 6.87 -3.14 10.49
CA GLY A 219 6.16 -1.99 11.02
C GLY A 219 7.06 -0.75 11.17
N LYS A 220 8.32 -0.89 11.60
CA LYS A 220 9.29 0.22 11.65
C LYS A 220 9.62 0.77 10.27
N LEU A 221 10.01 -0.06 9.30
CA LEU A 221 10.30 0.39 7.93
C LEU A 221 9.10 1.10 7.32
N VAL A 222 7.92 0.49 7.45
CA VAL A 222 6.66 1.03 6.95
C VAL A 222 6.35 2.36 7.61
N ARG A 223 6.48 2.45 8.94
CA ARG A 223 6.31 3.71 9.66
C ARG A 223 7.30 4.76 9.18
N CYS A 224 8.58 4.44 9.00
CA CYS A 224 9.57 5.38 8.48
C CYS A 224 9.15 5.94 7.11
N LEU A 225 8.70 5.06 6.21
CA LEU A 225 8.15 5.47 4.93
C LEU A 225 6.88 6.33 5.14
N GLU A 226 5.98 5.97 6.04
CA GLU A 226 4.78 6.75 6.35
C GLU A 226 5.07 8.13 6.97
N THR A 227 6.10 8.22 7.84
CA THR A 227 6.34 9.35 8.76
C THR A 227 7.26 10.42 8.23
N ASP A 228 7.76 10.31 7.00
CA ASP A 228 8.74 11.25 6.46
C ASP A 228 8.32 11.66 5.06
N GLU A 229 8.07 12.96 4.81
CA GLU A 229 7.47 13.58 3.61
C GLU A 229 7.17 12.58 2.46
N LEU A 230 6.20 11.67 2.62
CA LEU A 230 6.07 10.53 1.70
C LEU A 230 5.72 10.99 0.29
N LYS A 231 5.07 12.15 0.13
CA LYS A 231 4.90 12.79 -1.19
C LYS A 231 6.24 12.99 -1.91
N ARG A 232 7.30 13.33 -1.17
CA ARG A 232 8.67 13.47 -1.69
C ARG A 232 9.28 12.10 -1.94
N GLY A 233 9.25 11.14 -1.00
CA GLY A 233 9.85 9.80 -1.19
C GLY A 233 9.19 8.98 -2.30
N MET A 234 7.86 8.94 -2.34
CA MET A 234 7.12 8.33 -3.43
C MET A 234 7.27 9.10 -4.73
N GLY A 235 7.13 10.43 -4.72
CA GLY A 235 7.36 11.23 -5.93
C GLY A 235 8.77 11.01 -6.50
N VAL A 236 9.77 10.90 -5.62
CA VAL A 236 11.15 10.54 -5.94
C VAL A 236 11.22 9.17 -6.59
N LEU A 237 10.61 8.14 -5.99
CA LEU A 237 10.64 6.80 -6.55
C LEU A 237 9.95 6.77 -7.92
N MET A 238 8.80 7.43 -8.05
CA MET A 238 8.08 7.52 -9.33
C MET A 238 8.93 8.23 -10.39
N ASN A 239 9.58 9.34 -10.04
CA ASN A 239 10.49 10.06 -10.94
C ASN A 239 11.74 9.22 -11.28
N HIS A 240 12.24 8.44 -10.32
CA HIS A 240 13.36 7.52 -10.52
C HIS A 240 12.95 6.43 -11.51
N ILE A 241 11.78 5.82 -11.32
CA ILE A 241 11.21 4.84 -12.24
C ILE A 241 11.08 5.41 -13.67
N GLU A 242 10.74 6.69 -13.81
CA GLU A 242 10.65 7.35 -15.13
C GLU A 242 12.01 7.61 -15.79
N SER A 243 13.12 7.62 -15.03
CA SER A 243 14.43 8.07 -15.50
C SER A 243 15.54 7.00 -15.48
N CYS A 244 15.26 5.78 -15.01
CA CYS A 244 16.30 4.79 -14.71
C CYS A 244 16.17 3.49 -15.51
N PRO A 245 17.27 2.73 -15.68
CA PRO A 245 17.22 1.37 -16.17
C PRO A 245 16.38 0.47 -15.26
N VAL A 246 15.65 -0.47 -15.86
CA VAL A 246 14.68 -1.33 -15.13
C VAL A 246 15.31 -2.16 -14.02
N ASP A 247 16.56 -2.59 -14.19
CA ASP A 247 17.29 -3.38 -13.19
C ASP A 247 17.47 -2.64 -11.87
N SER A 248 17.56 -1.31 -11.91
CA SER A 248 17.71 -0.46 -10.72
C SER A 248 16.38 -0.19 -10.02
N VAL A 249 15.26 -0.41 -10.73
CA VAL A 249 13.90 -0.10 -10.29
C VAL A 249 13.20 -1.32 -9.66
N ALA A 250 13.55 -2.53 -10.08
CA ALA A 250 12.83 -3.74 -9.69
C ALA A 250 12.76 -3.94 -8.16
N TYR A 251 13.89 -3.80 -7.46
CA TYR A 251 13.95 -4.00 -6.01
C TYR A 251 13.24 -2.89 -5.22
N PRO A 252 13.47 -1.59 -5.48
CA PRO A 252 12.71 -0.53 -4.84
C PRO A 252 11.20 -0.68 -5.04
N LEU A 253 10.77 -1.07 -6.25
CA LEU A 253 9.35 -1.31 -6.54
C LEU A 253 8.80 -2.48 -5.72
N LEU A 254 9.54 -3.59 -5.62
CA LEU A 254 9.12 -4.76 -4.83
C LEU A 254 8.99 -4.41 -3.34
N VAL A 255 9.96 -3.74 -2.74
CA VAL A 255 9.87 -3.23 -1.35
C VAL A 255 8.61 -2.43 -1.17
N PHE A 256 8.32 -1.58 -2.14
CA PHE A 256 7.18 -0.71 -2.09
C PHE A 256 5.84 -1.46 -2.14
N VAL A 257 5.73 -2.48 -3.01
CA VAL A 257 4.58 -3.40 -3.04
C VAL A 257 4.37 -4.02 -1.66
N GLN A 258 5.44 -4.53 -1.08
CA GLN A 258 5.42 -5.19 0.22
C GLN A 258 4.99 -4.22 1.34
N CYS A 259 5.48 -2.98 1.31
CA CYS A 259 5.07 -1.95 2.26
C CYS A 259 3.60 -1.56 2.08
N ALA A 260 3.11 -1.49 0.83
CA ALA A 260 1.71 -1.24 0.52
C ALA A 260 0.79 -2.42 0.92
N GLU A 261 1.29 -3.65 0.96
CA GLU A 261 0.55 -4.81 1.49
C GLU A 261 0.23 -4.66 2.97
N VAL A 262 1.16 -4.12 3.75
CA VAL A 262 1.04 -4.01 5.20
C VAL A 262 0.48 -2.67 5.68
N SER A 263 0.59 -1.59 4.88
CA SER A 263 0.13 -0.25 5.27
C SER A 263 -1.09 0.25 4.51
N THR A 264 -2.15 0.59 5.24
CA THR A 264 -3.30 1.31 4.67
C THR A 264 -2.96 2.77 4.33
N THR A 265 -2.05 3.40 5.07
CA THR A 265 -1.61 4.78 4.86
C THR A 265 -0.83 4.90 3.55
N LEU A 266 0.20 4.07 3.35
CA LEU A 266 0.96 4.02 2.10
C LEU A 266 0.03 3.73 0.92
N ARG A 267 -0.86 2.74 1.03
CA ARG A 267 -1.91 2.51 0.02
C ARG A 267 -2.61 3.79 -0.35
N ARG A 268 -3.20 4.51 0.61
CA ARG A 268 -3.92 5.78 0.35
C ARG A 268 -3.07 6.82 -0.37
N GLN A 269 -1.77 6.90 -0.06
CA GLN A 269 -0.86 7.86 -0.65
C GLN A 269 -0.35 7.48 -2.05
N ILE A 270 -0.39 6.18 -2.42
CA ILE A 270 -0.07 5.69 -3.77
C ILE A 270 -1.14 6.04 -4.77
N LEU A 271 -2.40 5.97 -4.33
CA LEU A 271 -3.57 6.12 -5.19
C LEU A 271 -3.55 7.33 -6.14
N PRO A 272 -3.03 8.50 -5.76
CA PRO A 272 -3.03 9.69 -6.63
C PRO A 272 -1.94 9.66 -7.69
N LEU A 273 -0.93 8.82 -7.56
CA LEU A 273 0.27 8.85 -8.40
C LEU A 273 0.11 8.11 -9.73
N ASP A 274 -1.13 7.71 -10.06
CA ASP A 274 -1.45 6.88 -11.20
C ASP A 274 -0.43 5.74 -11.38
N PRO A 275 -0.37 4.82 -10.39
CA PRO A 275 0.55 3.70 -10.46
C PRO A 275 0.35 2.92 -11.76
N LEU A 276 -0.83 2.96 -12.39
CA LEU A 276 -1.09 2.20 -13.60
C LEU A 276 -0.40 2.83 -14.79
N ALA A 277 -0.53 4.15 -14.96
CA ALA A 277 0.21 4.84 -16.00
C ALA A 277 1.72 4.69 -15.78
N LEU A 278 2.20 4.63 -14.54
CA LEU A 278 3.60 4.33 -14.27
C LEU A 278 3.96 2.92 -14.77
N VAL A 279 3.23 1.91 -14.32
CA VAL A 279 3.44 0.51 -14.71
C VAL A 279 3.47 0.35 -16.22
N ILE A 280 2.51 0.98 -16.90
CA ILE A 280 2.39 0.95 -18.34
C ILE A 280 3.52 1.75 -19.00
N ARG A 281 3.95 2.88 -18.44
CA ARG A 281 5.09 3.65 -18.97
C ARG A 281 6.40 2.91 -18.81
N VAL A 282 6.66 2.30 -17.65
CA VAL A 282 7.82 1.41 -17.43
C VAL A 282 7.81 0.28 -18.45
N HIS A 283 6.64 -0.29 -18.68
CA HIS A 283 6.44 -1.35 -19.65
C HIS A 283 6.67 -0.88 -21.11
N PHE A 284 6.25 0.33 -21.48
CA PHE A 284 6.55 0.91 -22.79
C PHE A 284 8.03 1.27 -22.96
N SER A 285 8.72 1.68 -21.90
CA SER A 285 10.17 1.92 -21.92
C SER A 285 10.98 0.64 -22.08
N LEU A 286 10.37 -0.53 -21.85
CA LEU A 286 10.98 -1.86 -21.94
C LEU A 286 10.94 -2.48 -23.36
N HIS A 287 10.57 -1.73 -24.40
CA HIS A 287 10.53 -2.19 -25.79
C HIS A 287 11.89 -2.63 -26.40
N LEU A 288 12.97 -2.69 -25.62
CA LEU A 288 14.27 -3.19 -26.06
C LEU A 288 14.37 -4.71 -25.79
N PRO A 289 14.53 -5.56 -26.83
CA PRO A 289 14.46 -7.03 -26.74
C PRO A 289 15.63 -7.69 -25.99
N ILE A 290 16.41 -6.96 -25.20
CA ILE A 290 17.70 -7.44 -24.67
C ILE A 290 17.62 -7.81 -23.17
N PHE A 291 16.58 -7.40 -22.42
CA PHE A 291 16.49 -7.64 -20.98
C PHE A 291 15.09 -8.10 -20.53
N PHE A 292 14.77 -9.39 -20.76
CA PHE A 292 13.44 -9.94 -20.46
C PHE A 292 13.17 -10.20 -18.97
N ALA A 293 14.12 -10.75 -18.20
CA ALA A 293 13.89 -11.09 -16.79
C ALA A 293 13.54 -9.89 -15.88
N PRO A 294 14.22 -8.73 -16.01
CA PRO A 294 13.90 -7.53 -15.22
C PRO A 294 12.56 -6.91 -15.61
N ALA A 295 12.21 -6.95 -16.90
CA ALA A 295 10.95 -6.47 -17.44
C ALA A 295 9.78 -7.26 -16.86
N THR A 296 9.84 -8.58 -16.95
CA THR A 296 8.85 -9.50 -16.38
C THR A 296 8.68 -9.28 -14.88
N THR A 297 9.78 -9.23 -14.12
CA THR A 297 9.73 -8.99 -12.67
C THR A 297 9.02 -7.67 -12.37
N THR A 298 9.36 -6.61 -13.09
CA THR A 298 8.78 -5.29 -12.87
C THR A 298 7.28 -5.26 -13.19
N VAL A 299 6.86 -5.90 -14.27
CA VAL A 299 5.44 -6.08 -14.62
C VAL A 299 4.70 -6.89 -13.55
N MET A 300 5.30 -7.98 -13.07
CA MET A 300 4.70 -8.79 -12.02
C MET A 300 4.54 -8.02 -10.70
N MET A 301 5.55 -7.24 -10.31
CA MET A 301 5.45 -6.38 -9.13
C MET A 301 4.38 -5.32 -9.28
N SER A 302 4.33 -4.72 -10.46
CA SER A 302 3.32 -3.74 -10.81
C SER A 302 1.89 -4.27 -10.67
N LEU A 303 1.63 -5.46 -11.22
CA LEU A 303 0.35 -6.14 -11.07
C LEU A 303 0.06 -6.51 -9.62
N ARG A 304 1.08 -6.89 -8.86
CA ARG A 304 0.93 -7.17 -7.43
C ARG A 304 0.52 -5.91 -6.66
N ILE A 305 1.06 -4.73 -7.00
CA ILE A 305 0.55 -3.45 -6.47
C ILE A 305 -0.94 -3.32 -6.80
N PHE A 306 -1.34 -3.60 -8.04
CA PHE A 306 -2.75 -3.56 -8.42
C PHE A 306 -3.62 -4.51 -7.61
N ASP A 307 -3.23 -5.77 -7.48
CA ASP A 307 -3.97 -6.77 -6.71
C ASP A 307 -4.18 -6.28 -5.26
N VAL A 308 -3.11 -5.76 -4.65
CA VAL A 308 -3.13 -5.26 -3.27
C VAL A 308 -4.01 -4.02 -3.15
N LEU A 309 -3.90 -3.10 -4.11
CA LEU A 309 -4.69 -1.89 -4.16
C LEU A 309 -6.16 -2.15 -4.46
N ILE A 310 -6.50 -3.19 -5.21
CA ILE A 310 -7.88 -3.55 -5.56
C ILE A 310 -8.53 -4.37 -4.46
N ALA A 311 -7.84 -5.40 -3.97
CA ALA A 311 -8.33 -6.29 -2.92
C ALA A 311 -8.65 -5.50 -1.65
N ASN A 312 -7.83 -4.49 -1.35
CA ASN A 312 -7.99 -3.59 -0.20
C ASN A 312 -8.51 -2.20 -0.59
N GLY A 313 -8.86 -1.99 -1.85
CA GLY A 313 -9.20 -0.69 -2.40
C GLY A 313 -10.54 -0.19 -1.91
N SER A 314 -10.58 1.03 -1.39
CA SER A 314 -11.87 1.69 -1.12
C SER A 314 -12.60 2.01 -2.44
N ILE A 315 -13.91 2.24 -2.38
CA ILE A 315 -14.66 2.79 -3.54
C ILE A 315 -14.01 4.05 -4.13
N MET A 316 -13.35 4.86 -3.30
CA MET A 316 -12.68 6.08 -3.75
C MET A 316 -11.47 5.76 -4.60
N TRP A 317 -10.72 4.71 -4.24
CA TRP A 317 -9.66 4.21 -5.09
C TRP A 317 -10.20 3.77 -6.46
N VAL A 318 -11.26 2.96 -6.46
CA VAL A 318 -11.88 2.49 -7.71
C VAL A 318 -12.33 3.66 -8.58
N LYS A 319 -12.93 4.71 -7.98
CA LYS A 319 -13.29 5.95 -8.70
C LYS A 319 -12.07 6.61 -9.32
N ASN A 320 -10.99 6.78 -8.56
CA ASN A 320 -9.78 7.42 -9.04
C ASN A 320 -9.11 6.60 -10.15
N ALA A 321 -8.99 5.28 -9.98
CA ALA A 321 -8.46 4.38 -11.02
C ALA A 321 -9.28 4.49 -12.31
N LEU A 322 -10.61 4.56 -12.20
CA LEU A 322 -11.50 4.75 -13.34
C LEU A 322 -11.42 6.14 -13.96
N ASP A 323 -11.20 7.19 -13.16
CA ASP A 323 -10.99 8.55 -13.66
C ASP A 323 -9.61 8.70 -14.33
N ASN A 324 -8.65 7.83 -14.01
CA ASN A 324 -7.35 7.66 -14.69
C ASN A 324 -7.37 6.52 -15.74
N ASP A 325 -8.53 6.25 -16.34
CA ASP A 325 -8.66 5.38 -17.51
C ASP A 325 -8.12 3.93 -17.34
N ILE A 326 -8.10 3.36 -16.12
CA ILE A 326 -7.65 1.98 -15.84
C ILE A 326 -8.19 0.93 -16.82
N LEU A 327 -9.48 1.05 -17.17
CA LEU A 327 -10.13 0.13 -18.10
C LEU A 327 -9.52 0.19 -19.50
N LEU A 328 -9.24 1.39 -19.99
CA LEU A 328 -8.64 1.59 -21.31
C LEU A 328 -7.21 1.03 -21.34
N HIS A 329 -6.49 1.25 -20.25
CA HIS A 329 -5.13 0.76 -20.06
C HIS A 329 -5.04 -0.77 -20.02
N ILE A 330 -5.97 -1.45 -19.34
CA ILE A 330 -6.07 -2.92 -19.37
C ILE A 330 -6.32 -3.43 -20.80
N LEU A 331 -7.23 -2.80 -21.55
CA LEU A 331 -7.51 -3.19 -22.93
C LEU A 331 -6.30 -2.97 -23.86
N ARG A 332 -5.52 -1.90 -23.64
CA ARG A 332 -4.26 -1.66 -24.37
C ARG A 332 -3.23 -2.76 -24.12
N ALA A 333 -3.16 -3.29 -22.89
CA ALA A 333 -2.23 -4.35 -22.54
C ALA A 333 -2.47 -5.64 -23.36
N GLN A 334 -3.71 -5.92 -23.78
CA GLN A 334 -3.98 -7.07 -24.67
C GLN A 334 -3.17 -6.99 -25.96
N ARG A 335 -3.09 -5.83 -26.59
CA ARG A 335 -2.31 -5.66 -27.83
C ARG A 335 -0.85 -6.02 -27.61
N PHE A 336 -0.31 -5.65 -26.45
CA PHE A 336 1.05 -5.99 -26.09
C PHE A 336 1.23 -7.50 -25.90
N ILE A 337 0.33 -8.14 -25.15
CA ILE A 337 0.33 -9.60 -24.97
C ILE A 337 0.27 -10.32 -26.32
N ASN A 338 -0.61 -9.86 -27.22
CA ASN A 338 -0.75 -10.43 -28.56
C ASN A 338 0.52 -10.24 -29.40
N ASN A 339 1.13 -9.06 -29.38
CA ASN A 339 2.36 -8.78 -30.12
C ASN A 339 3.52 -9.67 -29.63
N LEU A 340 3.70 -9.79 -28.32
CA LEU A 340 4.74 -10.66 -27.76
C LEU A 340 4.50 -12.14 -28.06
N SER A 341 3.24 -12.56 -28.12
CA SER A 341 2.88 -13.93 -28.49
C SER A 341 3.20 -14.25 -29.95
N ILE A 342 3.22 -13.26 -30.85
CA ILE A 342 3.54 -13.43 -32.28
C ILE A 342 5.06 -13.52 -32.49
N ASP A 343 5.85 -12.73 -31.77
CA ASP A 343 7.31 -12.73 -31.87
C ASP A 343 7.97 -13.93 -31.14
N ALA A 344 7.15 -14.88 -30.69
CA ALA A 344 7.50 -15.89 -29.70
C ALA A 344 8.38 -17.06 -30.16
N VAL A 345 8.94 -16.98 -31.37
CA VAL A 345 9.94 -17.95 -31.87
C VAL A 345 11.21 -17.96 -31.00
N SER A 346 11.37 -16.99 -30.08
CA SER A 346 12.55 -16.83 -29.22
C SER A 346 12.32 -16.92 -27.71
N PHE A 347 11.08 -17.09 -27.23
CA PHE A 347 10.82 -17.13 -25.79
C PHE A 347 11.08 -18.51 -25.20
N ASP A 348 11.70 -18.53 -24.01
CA ASP A 348 11.76 -19.70 -23.16
C ASP A 348 10.38 -19.97 -22.50
N GLU A 349 10.24 -21.14 -21.85
CA GLU A 349 9.03 -21.54 -21.13
C GLU A 349 8.64 -20.51 -20.04
N LEU A 350 9.64 -19.90 -19.39
CA LEU A 350 9.46 -18.88 -18.35
C LEU A 350 8.76 -17.62 -18.87
N GLY A 351 9.09 -17.17 -20.08
CA GLY A 351 8.45 -16.00 -20.68
C GLY A 351 6.97 -16.19 -20.99
N TRP A 352 6.58 -17.40 -21.41
CA TRP A 352 5.18 -17.73 -21.66
C TRP A 352 4.35 -17.78 -20.37
N ASP A 353 4.91 -18.38 -19.31
CA ASP A 353 4.26 -18.41 -18.00
C ASP A 353 4.02 -17.01 -17.47
N ALA A 354 4.99 -16.10 -17.62
CA ALA A 354 4.85 -14.71 -17.24
C ALA A 354 3.77 -13.95 -18.03
N LEU A 355 3.67 -14.17 -19.35
CA LEU A 355 2.62 -13.55 -20.17
C LEU A 355 1.23 -14.03 -19.78
N LYS A 356 1.10 -15.33 -19.53
CA LYS A 356 -0.15 -15.92 -19.05
C LYS A 356 -0.51 -15.40 -17.66
N GLU A 357 0.47 -15.30 -16.76
CA GLU A 357 0.25 -14.73 -15.43
C GLU A 357 -0.21 -13.26 -15.54
N LEU A 358 0.39 -12.46 -16.42
CA LEU A 358 -0.05 -11.09 -16.70
C LEU A 358 -1.50 -11.05 -17.20
N GLU A 359 -1.88 -11.88 -18.16
CA GLU A 359 -3.26 -11.95 -18.67
C GLU A 359 -4.24 -12.34 -17.56
N ASP A 360 -3.92 -13.37 -16.78
CA ASP A 360 -4.73 -13.86 -15.66
C ASP A 360 -4.93 -12.76 -14.60
N LYS A 361 -3.88 -11.98 -14.30
CA LYS A 361 -3.96 -10.84 -13.38
C LYS A 361 -4.85 -9.73 -13.93
N LEU A 362 -4.70 -9.33 -15.19
CA LEU A 362 -5.55 -8.32 -15.81
C LEU A 362 -7.02 -8.75 -15.86
N TYR A 363 -7.26 -10.04 -16.12
CA TYR A 363 -8.58 -10.66 -15.98
C TYR A 363 -9.12 -10.51 -14.55
N ILE A 364 -8.35 -10.89 -13.53
CA ILE A 364 -8.74 -10.76 -12.11
C ILE A 364 -9.07 -9.31 -11.76
N ILE A 365 -8.26 -8.35 -12.21
CA ILE A 365 -8.47 -6.92 -11.96
C ILE A 365 -9.85 -6.46 -12.46
N LEU A 366 -10.21 -6.81 -13.72
CA LEU A 366 -11.53 -6.49 -14.28
C LEU A 366 -12.66 -7.15 -13.49
N MET A 367 -12.45 -8.40 -13.06
CA MET A 367 -13.43 -9.14 -12.25
C MET A 367 -13.62 -8.51 -10.87
N CYS A 368 -12.56 -8.00 -10.25
CA CYS A 368 -12.62 -7.30 -8.98
C CYS A 368 -13.31 -5.93 -9.06
N LEU A 369 -13.50 -5.34 -10.24
CA LEU A 369 -14.30 -4.12 -10.40
C LEU A 369 -15.81 -4.39 -10.34
N ARG A 370 -16.25 -5.63 -10.61
CA ARG A 370 -17.68 -5.99 -10.68
C ARG A 370 -18.44 -5.68 -9.39
N PRO A 371 -17.97 -6.02 -8.18
CA PRO A 371 -18.69 -5.70 -6.95
C PRO A 371 -18.89 -4.20 -6.75
N TYR A 372 -18.01 -3.36 -7.30
CA TYR A 372 -18.12 -1.90 -7.19
C TYR A 372 -19.13 -1.31 -8.17
N THR A 373 -19.60 -2.06 -9.17
CA THR A 373 -20.69 -1.62 -10.07
C THR A 373 -22.01 -1.42 -9.35
N LEU A 374 -22.15 -1.90 -8.10
CA LEU A 374 -23.28 -1.62 -7.23
C LEU A 374 -23.35 -0.12 -6.89
N TYR A 375 -22.22 0.58 -6.84
CA TYR A 375 -22.21 2.01 -6.51
C TYR A 375 -22.48 2.87 -7.77
N PRO A 376 -23.53 3.71 -7.81
CA PRO A 376 -23.89 4.50 -9.00
C PRO A 376 -22.77 5.39 -9.53
N SER A 377 -21.96 5.97 -8.65
CA SER A 377 -20.82 6.79 -9.05
C SER A 377 -19.70 6.02 -9.75
N VAL A 378 -19.49 4.75 -9.40
CA VAL A 378 -18.56 3.83 -10.06
C VAL A 378 -19.21 3.31 -11.34
N LEU A 379 -20.46 2.83 -11.26
CA LEU A 379 -21.26 2.37 -12.40
C LEU A 379 -21.26 3.39 -13.54
N ARG A 380 -21.51 4.67 -13.26
CA ARG A 380 -21.49 5.75 -14.26
C ARG A 380 -20.12 5.94 -14.91
N ARG A 381 -19.03 5.78 -14.16
CA ARG A 381 -17.66 5.87 -14.71
C ARG A 381 -17.38 4.72 -15.66
N ILE A 382 -17.68 3.49 -15.23
CA ILE A 382 -17.51 2.29 -16.06
C ILE A 382 -18.40 2.39 -17.31
N SER A 383 -19.66 2.81 -17.17
CA SER A 383 -20.59 3.03 -18.30
C SER A 383 -20.03 4.05 -19.32
N ARG A 384 -19.45 5.17 -18.85
CA ARG A 384 -18.77 6.13 -19.73
C ARG A 384 -17.55 5.54 -20.42
N ALA A 385 -16.75 4.74 -19.71
CA ALA A 385 -15.59 4.07 -20.29
C ALA A 385 -16.00 3.05 -21.35
N ILE A 386 -17.03 2.23 -21.09
CA ILE A 386 -17.60 1.29 -22.06
C ILE A 386 -18.04 2.03 -23.33
N LYS A 387 -18.83 3.11 -23.20
CA LYS A 387 -19.25 3.93 -24.36
C LYS A 387 -18.07 4.52 -25.11
N SER A 388 -16.98 4.86 -24.42
CA SER A 388 -15.77 5.40 -25.03
C SER A 388 -15.01 4.32 -25.80
N VAL A 389 -14.92 3.11 -25.25
CA VAL A 389 -14.34 1.93 -25.90
C VAL A 389 -15.11 1.56 -27.16
N ASP A 390 -16.44 1.54 -27.09
CA ASP A 390 -17.32 1.25 -28.23
C ASP A 390 -17.17 2.33 -29.32
N ARG A 391 -17.25 3.61 -28.94
CA ARG A 391 -17.14 4.75 -29.87
C ARG A 391 -15.79 4.81 -30.60
N LEU A 392 -14.72 4.37 -29.95
CA LEU A 392 -13.36 4.42 -30.47
C LEU A 392 -12.90 3.07 -31.04
N GLU A 393 -13.78 2.08 -31.13
CA GLU A 393 -13.53 0.74 -31.68
C GLU A 393 -12.27 0.07 -31.06
N LEU A 394 -12.06 0.28 -29.76
CA LEU A 394 -10.80 -0.08 -29.12
C LEU A 394 -10.60 -1.58 -28.93
N LEU A 395 -11.69 -2.34 -28.89
CA LEU A 395 -11.62 -3.80 -28.82
C LEU A 395 -10.97 -4.37 -30.09
N GLU A 396 -11.42 -3.92 -31.27
CA GLU A 396 -10.83 -4.31 -32.55
C GLU A 396 -9.40 -3.78 -32.67
N LYS A 397 -9.19 -2.49 -32.35
CA LYS A 397 -7.86 -1.85 -32.40
C LYS A 397 -6.80 -2.57 -31.56
N TYR A 398 -7.17 -3.17 -30.44
CA TYR A 398 -6.26 -3.87 -29.53
C TYR A 398 -6.35 -5.40 -29.63
N GLY A 399 -7.14 -5.94 -30.56
CA GLY A 399 -7.29 -7.39 -30.74
C GLY A 399 -7.90 -8.10 -29.52
N VAL A 400 -8.84 -7.46 -28.84
CA VAL A 400 -9.54 -8.02 -27.68
C VAL A 400 -10.76 -8.78 -28.17
N GLU A 401 -10.69 -10.11 -28.15
CA GLU A 401 -11.81 -10.97 -28.54
C GLU A 401 -12.86 -11.11 -27.44
N VAL A 402 -14.06 -10.59 -27.67
CA VAL A 402 -15.18 -10.68 -26.73
C VAL A 402 -15.99 -11.95 -27.02
N LYS A 403 -15.59 -13.08 -26.43
CA LYS A 403 -16.31 -14.37 -26.54
C LYS A 403 -17.16 -14.61 -25.28
N PRO A 404 -18.50 -14.67 -25.40
CA PRO A 404 -19.38 -14.72 -24.23
C PRO A 404 -19.45 -16.08 -23.49
N SER A 405 -18.88 -17.18 -24.02
CA SER A 405 -19.26 -18.52 -23.53
C SER A 405 -18.16 -19.59 -23.42
N SER A 406 -16.96 -19.41 -23.98
CA SER A 406 -16.00 -20.53 -24.10
C SER A 406 -14.56 -20.28 -23.62
N SER A 407 -14.16 -19.03 -23.36
CA SER A 407 -12.79 -18.69 -22.93
C SER A 407 -12.78 -18.02 -21.56
N GLN A 408 -12.96 -18.83 -20.50
CA GLN A 408 -12.68 -18.37 -19.13
C GLN A 408 -11.20 -17.94 -19.04
N GLY A 409 -10.93 -16.81 -18.39
CA GLY A 409 -9.57 -16.31 -18.14
C GLY A 409 -9.09 -15.19 -19.08
N THR A 410 -9.75 -14.94 -20.21
CA THR A 410 -9.32 -13.88 -21.15
C THR A 410 -9.80 -12.49 -20.75
N ILE A 411 -9.02 -11.44 -21.04
CA ILE A 411 -9.40 -10.03 -20.80
C ILE A 411 -10.74 -9.70 -21.49
N GLY A 412 -10.94 -10.17 -22.73
CA GLY A 412 -12.17 -9.97 -23.48
C GLY A 412 -13.40 -10.61 -22.83
N ALA A 413 -13.26 -11.79 -22.22
CA ALA A 413 -14.33 -12.42 -21.46
C ALA A 413 -14.67 -11.63 -20.18
N ALA A 414 -13.67 -11.18 -19.40
CA ALA A 414 -13.90 -10.34 -18.23
C ALA A 414 -14.57 -9.01 -18.61
N TRP A 415 -14.17 -8.39 -19.72
CA TRP A 415 -14.79 -7.19 -20.25
C TRP A 415 -16.27 -7.42 -20.59
N ALA A 416 -16.59 -8.52 -21.29
CA ALA A 416 -17.97 -8.90 -21.62
C ALA A 416 -18.85 -9.01 -20.37
N ILE A 417 -18.33 -9.70 -19.35
CA ILE A 417 -18.99 -9.90 -18.06
C ILE A 417 -19.22 -8.54 -17.39
N LEU A 418 -18.19 -7.68 -17.32
CA LEU A 418 -18.32 -6.34 -16.74
C LEU A 418 -19.37 -5.48 -17.47
N CYS A 419 -19.42 -5.54 -18.80
CA CYS A 419 -20.43 -4.83 -19.59
C CYS A 419 -21.85 -5.32 -19.30
N SER A 420 -22.03 -6.64 -19.19
CA SER A 420 -23.31 -7.25 -18.83
C SER A 420 -23.75 -6.81 -17.42
N GLU A 421 -22.81 -6.76 -16.48
CA GLU A 421 -23.00 -6.34 -15.10
C GLU A 421 -23.52 -4.90 -15.01
N VAL A 422 -22.87 -4.00 -15.76
CA VAL A 422 -23.24 -2.58 -15.84
C VAL A 422 -24.64 -2.43 -16.38
N LYS A 423 -24.98 -3.13 -17.48
CA LYS A 423 -26.33 -3.07 -18.08
C LYS A 423 -27.42 -3.54 -17.11
N ILE A 424 -27.16 -4.60 -16.34
CA ILE A 424 -28.10 -5.08 -15.32
C ILE A 424 -28.30 -4.01 -14.25
N ASN A 425 -27.22 -3.43 -13.72
CA ASN A 425 -27.31 -2.42 -12.66
C ASN A 425 -27.94 -1.11 -13.12
N GLU A 426 -27.68 -0.68 -14.35
CA GLU A 426 -28.34 0.49 -14.94
C GLU A 426 -29.86 0.28 -15.03
N ARG A 427 -30.32 -0.92 -15.42
CA ARG A 427 -31.76 -1.25 -15.42
C ARG A 427 -32.36 -1.19 -14.03
N LEU A 428 -31.67 -1.75 -13.03
CA LEU A 428 -32.12 -1.73 -11.63
C LEU A 428 -32.22 -0.30 -11.07
N LEU A 429 -31.31 0.59 -11.45
CA LEU A 429 -31.37 2.01 -11.08
C LEU A 429 -32.43 2.80 -11.87
N SER A 430 -32.75 2.38 -13.10
CA SER A 430 -33.71 3.06 -13.97
C SER A 430 -35.17 2.79 -13.59
N CYS A 431 -35.45 1.78 -12.75
CA CYS A 431 -36.78 1.55 -12.20
C CYS A 431 -37.19 2.71 -11.26
N LYS A 432 -37.97 3.64 -11.83
CA LYS A 432 -38.16 5.06 -11.48
C LYS A 432 -38.72 5.45 -10.09
N SER A 433 -39.01 4.57 -9.14
CA SER A 433 -39.87 5.00 -8.01
C SER A 433 -39.17 5.61 -6.79
N ASP A 434 -37.93 5.23 -6.41
CA ASP A 434 -37.43 5.62 -5.05
C ASP A 434 -36.06 6.31 -5.02
N TYR A 435 -35.30 6.32 -6.12
CA TYR A 435 -33.93 6.87 -6.12
C TYR A 435 -33.84 8.38 -6.29
N ALA A 436 -34.95 9.01 -6.73
CA ALA A 436 -35.01 10.44 -6.97
C ALA A 436 -35.11 11.26 -5.67
N HIS A 437 -35.34 10.63 -4.52
CA HIS A 437 -35.32 11.30 -3.22
C HIS A 437 -33.87 11.47 -2.74
N GLN A 438 -33.05 12.19 -3.52
CA GLN A 438 -31.96 12.90 -2.88
C GLN A 438 -32.64 13.82 -1.83
N LEU A 439 -32.44 13.52 -0.56
CA LEU A 439 -33.04 14.32 0.50
C LEU A 439 -32.18 15.55 0.71
N CYS A 440 -32.84 16.66 1.07
CA CYS A 440 -32.09 17.81 1.56
C CYS A 440 -31.26 17.40 2.78
N ALA A 441 -29.95 17.69 2.73
CA ALA A 441 -29.01 17.35 3.78
C ALA A 441 -29.25 18.14 5.09
N SER A 442 -29.89 19.31 5.00
CA SER A 442 -30.26 20.09 6.18
C SER A 442 -31.23 19.28 7.05
N VAL A 443 -30.81 18.98 8.28
CA VAL A 443 -31.64 18.29 9.28
C VAL A 443 -32.93 19.04 9.62
N SER A 444 -32.91 20.38 9.51
CA SER A 444 -34.05 21.25 9.78
C SER A 444 -34.83 21.61 8.51
N CYS A 445 -34.68 20.84 7.43
CA CYS A 445 -35.39 21.10 6.19
C CYS A 445 -36.90 20.83 6.33
N PRO A 446 -37.78 21.83 6.13
CA PRO A 446 -39.23 21.63 6.22
C PRO A 446 -39.77 20.76 5.07
N HIS A 447 -39.02 20.65 3.98
CA HIS A 447 -39.38 19.89 2.78
C HIS A 447 -38.90 18.44 2.79
N LYS A 448 -38.27 17.98 3.89
CA LYS A 448 -37.71 16.63 3.95
C LYS A 448 -38.78 15.53 3.89
N SER A 449 -40.01 15.85 4.30
CA SER A 449 -41.17 14.94 4.29
C SER A 449 -42.16 15.21 3.16
N SER A 450 -42.01 16.33 2.45
CA SER A 450 -42.87 16.63 1.30
C SER A 450 -42.37 15.81 0.11
N GLY A 451 -43.12 14.80 -0.31
CA GLY A 451 -42.81 13.96 -1.48
C GLY A 451 -42.70 14.70 -2.83
N THR A 452 -42.75 16.04 -2.81
CA THR A 452 -42.51 16.92 -3.96
C THR A 452 -41.06 16.81 -4.43
N ALA A 453 -40.88 16.49 -5.71
CA ALA A 453 -39.57 16.46 -6.35
C ALA A 453 -39.03 17.90 -6.50
N PHE A 454 -37.93 18.20 -5.81
CA PHE A 454 -37.20 19.46 -5.98
C PHE A 454 -35.92 19.24 -6.78
N THR A 455 -35.53 20.22 -7.59
CA THR A 455 -34.16 20.28 -8.12
C THR A 455 -33.23 20.67 -6.98
N LEU A 456 -32.32 19.76 -6.61
CA LEU A 456 -31.43 20.02 -5.48
C LEU A 456 -30.14 20.71 -5.90
N LEU A 457 -29.75 21.69 -5.10
CA LEU A 457 -28.48 22.39 -5.15
C LEU A 457 -27.39 21.53 -4.52
N ARG A 458 -26.38 21.18 -5.31
CA ARG A 458 -25.20 20.47 -4.81
C ARG A 458 -24.24 21.46 -4.13
N CYS A 459 -23.66 21.09 -3.00
CA CYS A 459 -22.61 21.91 -2.39
C CYS A 459 -21.41 22.04 -3.35
N SER A 460 -21.00 23.27 -3.66
CA SER A 460 -19.89 23.50 -4.62
C SER A 460 -18.52 23.06 -4.09
N GLY A 461 -18.33 23.06 -2.77
CA GLY A 461 -17.09 22.62 -2.13
C GLY A 461 -16.96 21.10 -2.08
N CYS A 462 -17.67 20.45 -1.15
CA CYS A 462 -17.56 19.00 -0.99
C CYS A 462 -18.24 18.22 -2.11
N GLN A 463 -19.23 18.79 -2.80
CA GLN A 463 -19.99 18.10 -3.85
C GLN A 463 -20.63 16.76 -3.42
N GLN A 464 -20.77 16.50 -2.13
CA GLN A 464 -21.36 15.26 -1.62
C GLN A 464 -22.80 15.44 -1.16
N VAL A 465 -23.13 16.62 -0.65
CA VAL A 465 -24.45 16.94 -0.09
C VAL A 465 -25.29 17.77 -1.05
N PHE A 466 -26.60 17.61 -0.94
CA PHE A 466 -27.61 18.24 -1.76
C PHE A 466 -28.60 19.01 -0.87
N TYR A 467 -29.05 20.17 -1.33
CA TYR A 467 -29.99 21.02 -0.61
C TYR A 467 -31.15 21.41 -1.50
N CYS A 468 -32.38 21.38 -1.02
CA CYS A 468 -33.53 21.83 -1.81
C CYS A 468 -33.54 23.35 -2.04
N SER A 469 -32.80 24.11 -1.23
CA SER A 469 -32.71 25.55 -1.32
C SER A 469 -31.38 26.06 -0.76
N ARG A 470 -31.02 27.30 -1.14
CA ARG A 470 -29.87 27.99 -0.56
C ARG A 470 -30.05 28.26 0.94
N SER A 471 -31.28 28.48 1.40
CA SER A 471 -31.58 28.67 2.83
C SER A 471 -31.24 27.41 3.65
N CYS A 472 -31.64 26.22 3.18
CA CYS A 472 -31.28 24.96 3.83
C CYS A 472 -29.76 24.75 3.89
N GLN A 473 -29.04 25.13 2.82
CA GLN A 473 -27.59 25.09 2.80
C GLN A 473 -26.98 26.02 3.85
N ILE A 474 -27.48 27.26 4.00
CA ILE A 474 -26.96 28.22 4.99
C ILE A 474 -27.21 27.72 6.42
N ILE A 475 -28.38 27.16 6.69
CA ILE A 475 -28.74 26.59 8.00
C ILE A 475 -27.77 25.46 8.36
N ASP A 476 -27.55 24.53 7.43
CA ASP A 476 -26.63 23.41 7.65
C ASP A 476 -25.16 23.86 7.74
N TRP A 477 -24.78 24.89 6.98
CA TRP A 477 -23.45 25.51 7.02
C TRP A 477 -23.13 26.15 8.38
N LYS A 478 -24.13 26.72 9.06
CA LYS A 478 -23.99 27.41 10.35
C LYS A 478 -24.49 26.57 11.54
N ARG A 479 -24.79 25.28 11.33
CA ARG A 479 -25.36 24.40 12.36
C ARG A 479 -24.47 24.38 13.61
N LYS A 480 -25.11 24.36 14.79
CA LYS A 480 -24.45 24.20 16.09
C LYS A 480 -24.78 22.81 16.67
N PRO A 481 -23.84 22.19 17.43
CA PRO A 481 -22.46 22.63 17.68
C PRO A 481 -21.61 22.65 16.40
N GLU A 482 -20.58 23.51 16.37
CA GLU A 482 -19.86 23.86 15.12
C GLU A 482 -19.15 22.68 14.46
N HIS A 483 -18.71 21.69 15.23
CA HIS A 483 -18.13 20.46 14.68
C HIS A 483 -19.13 19.61 13.88
N LEU A 484 -20.44 19.82 14.07
CA LEU A 484 -21.51 19.22 13.24
C LEU A 484 -21.93 20.11 12.08
N SER A 485 -21.37 21.31 11.95
CA SER A 485 -21.68 22.22 10.84
C SER A 485 -21.16 21.67 9.52
N HIS A 486 -21.91 21.88 8.45
CA HIS A 486 -21.43 21.51 7.13
C HIS A 486 -20.17 22.29 6.74
N LYS A 487 -19.93 23.48 7.31
CA LYS A 487 -18.67 24.23 7.08
C LYS A 487 -17.44 23.39 7.46
N VAL A 488 -17.43 22.85 8.67
CA VAL A 488 -16.31 22.04 9.19
C VAL A 488 -16.23 20.70 8.43
N VAL A 489 -17.36 20.02 8.24
CA VAL A 489 -17.41 18.75 7.50
C VAL A 489 -16.99 18.92 6.03
N CYS A 490 -17.40 20.01 5.38
CA CYS A 490 -17.05 20.33 3.99
C CYS A 490 -15.55 20.63 3.86
N ALA A 491 -14.98 21.42 4.77
CA ALA A 491 -13.54 21.69 4.80
C ALA A 491 -12.75 20.38 4.95
N ARG A 492 -13.13 19.53 5.90
CA ARG A 492 -12.53 18.20 6.08
C ARG A 492 -12.64 17.33 4.83
N ILE A 493 -13.81 17.27 4.18
CA ILE A 493 -13.97 16.53 2.91
C ILE A 493 -13.08 17.11 1.79
N ILE A 494 -12.89 18.43 1.74
CA ILE A 494 -12.01 19.07 0.76
C ILE A 494 -10.56 18.73 1.06
N ASP A 495 -10.15 18.81 2.32
CA ASP A 495 -8.79 18.50 2.76
C ASP A 495 -8.47 17.02 2.60
N ASP A 496 -9.38 16.13 2.98
CA ASP A 496 -9.29 14.68 2.74
C ASP A 496 -9.18 14.39 1.23
N ARG A 497 -9.96 15.09 0.38
CA ARG A 497 -9.83 14.96 -1.09
C ARG A 497 -8.45 15.41 -1.58
N ARG A 498 -7.95 16.55 -1.10
CA ARG A 498 -6.62 17.10 -1.46
C ARG A 498 -5.49 16.21 -0.94
N ALA A 499 -5.68 15.58 0.20
CA ALA A 499 -4.77 14.60 0.78
C ALA A 499 -4.97 13.19 0.20
N CYS A 500 -6.00 13.00 -0.64
CA CYS A 500 -6.43 11.71 -1.18
C CYS A 500 -6.72 10.65 -0.10
N ILE A 501 -7.07 11.12 1.09
CA ILE A 501 -7.64 10.30 2.16
C ILE A 501 -9.05 9.94 1.69
N GLY A 502 -9.34 8.63 1.61
CA GLY A 502 -10.60 8.13 1.08
C GLY A 502 -11.79 8.85 1.70
N LEU A 503 -12.50 9.63 0.90
CA LEU A 503 -13.73 10.28 1.34
C LEU A 503 -14.74 9.23 1.79
N PRO A 504 -15.56 9.53 2.82
CA PRO A 504 -16.69 8.68 3.12
C PRO A 504 -17.54 8.50 1.86
N VAL A 505 -17.95 7.26 1.63
CA VAL A 505 -18.84 6.93 0.52
C VAL A 505 -20.10 7.78 0.67
N ASN A 506 -20.53 8.42 -0.41
CA ASN A 506 -21.76 9.22 -0.37
C ASN A 506 -22.91 8.31 0.09
N THR A 507 -23.73 8.76 1.03
CA THR A 507 -24.90 8.02 1.53
C THR A 507 -25.85 7.62 0.40
N VAL A 508 -25.95 8.43 -0.66
CA VAL A 508 -26.70 8.10 -1.88
C VAL A 508 -26.09 6.91 -2.62
N ASP A 509 -24.75 6.86 -2.73
CA ASP A 509 -24.06 5.73 -3.35
C ASP A 509 -24.24 4.45 -2.53
N LEU A 510 -24.15 4.56 -1.20
CA LEU A 510 -24.34 3.43 -0.27
C LEU A 510 -25.75 2.87 -0.36
N PHE A 511 -26.76 3.74 -0.24
CA PHE A 511 -28.17 3.32 -0.33
C PHE A 511 -28.47 2.64 -1.66
N ALA A 512 -27.98 3.23 -2.77
CA ALA A 512 -27.99 2.66 -4.11
C ALA A 512 -27.40 1.27 -4.20
N ALA A 513 -26.16 1.13 -3.76
CA ALA A 513 -25.48 -0.15 -3.75
C ALA A 513 -26.23 -1.19 -2.92
N SER A 514 -26.70 -0.81 -1.73
CA SER A 514 -27.50 -1.69 -0.86
C SER A 514 -28.79 -2.15 -1.54
N LYS A 515 -29.56 -1.26 -2.18
CA LYS A 515 -30.79 -1.66 -2.88
C LYS A 515 -30.49 -2.55 -4.09
N ILE A 516 -29.48 -2.23 -4.90
CA ILE A 516 -29.10 -3.08 -6.04
C ILE A 516 -28.70 -4.47 -5.55
N ALA A 517 -27.83 -4.53 -4.53
CA ALA A 517 -27.36 -5.79 -3.95
C ALA A 517 -28.54 -6.62 -3.44
N LEU A 518 -29.43 -6.00 -2.66
CA LEU A 518 -30.63 -6.64 -2.16
C LEU A 518 -31.55 -7.14 -3.29
N THR A 519 -31.87 -6.28 -4.25
CA THR A 519 -32.76 -6.65 -5.37
C THR A 519 -32.17 -7.83 -6.15
N ARG A 520 -30.86 -7.87 -6.35
CA ARG A 520 -30.19 -9.01 -6.99
C ARG A 520 -30.31 -10.29 -6.18
N THR A 521 -30.05 -10.20 -4.87
CA THR A 521 -30.20 -11.35 -3.97
C THR A 521 -31.64 -11.87 -3.97
N MET A 522 -32.63 -11.00 -4.10
CA MET A 522 -34.05 -11.39 -4.21
C MET A 522 -34.43 -11.95 -5.59
N MET A 523 -33.81 -11.46 -6.67
CA MET A 523 -34.10 -11.89 -8.05
C MET A 523 -33.46 -13.25 -8.39
N ASP A 524 -32.41 -13.64 -7.69
CA ASP A 524 -31.80 -14.96 -7.88
C ASP A 524 -32.80 -16.03 -7.43
N GLN A 525 -33.27 -16.86 -8.38
CA GLN A 525 -34.46 -17.73 -8.27
C GLN A 525 -34.42 -18.77 -7.13
N LYS A 526 -33.31 -18.87 -6.40
CA LYS A 526 -33.12 -19.80 -5.27
C LYS A 526 -33.50 -19.20 -3.90
N ASP A 527 -33.79 -17.89 -3.85
CA ASP A 527 -34.15 -17.06 -2.69
C ASP A 527 -33.52 -17.53 -1.35
N PRO A 528 -32.18 -17.64 -1.29
CA PRO A 528 -31.48 -18.05 -0.08
C PRO A 528 -31.70 -17.05 1.05
N LEU A 529 -31.91 -15.77 0.73
CA LEU A 529 -32.12 -14.71 1.71
C LEU A 529 -33.46 -14.86 2.42
N ARG A 530 -34.56 -15.04 1.68
CA ARG A 530 -35.87 -15.27 2.31
C ARG A 530 -35.88 -16.57 3.10
N LYS A 531 -35.23 -17.63 2.61
CA LYS A 531 -35.07 -18.89 3.37
C LYS A 531 -34.26 -18.69 4.64
N LEU A 532 -33.20 -17.89 4.61
CA LEU A 532 -32.38 -17.55 5.79
C LEU A 532 -33.18 -16.74 6.82
N ILE A 533 -33.90 -15.71 6.37
CA ILE A 533 -34.78 -14.90 7.23
C ILE A 533 -35.88 -15.78 7.83
N GLN A 534 -36.54 -16.61 7.02
CA GLN A 534 -37.56 -17.54 7.48
C GLN A 534 -37.01 -18.56 8.48
N LYS A 535 -35.86 -19.19 8.19
CA LYS A 535 -35.23 -20.17 9.09
C LYS A 535 -34.87 -19.54 10.44
N PHE A 536 -34.33 -18.32 10.42
CA PHE A 536 -34.03 -17.57 11.64
C PHE A 536 -35.30 -17.28 12.44
N ASN A 537 -36.34 -16.75 11.78
CA ASN A 537 -37.60 -16.43 12.46
C ASN A 537 -38.30 -17.69 13.01
N LEU A 538 -38.21 -18.82 12.31
CA LEU A 538 -38.71 -20.12 12.78
C LEU A 538 -37.94 -20.62 14.02
N SER A 539 -36.61 -20.54 14.02
CA SER A 539 -35.81 -20.90 15.21
C SER A 539 -36.13 -20.04 16.44
N ARG A 540 -36.59 -18.79 16.23
CA ARG A 540 -37.03 -17.90 17.30
C ARG A 540 -38.33 -18.36 17.93
N SER A 541 -39.33 -18.69 17.10
CA SER A 541 -40.65 -19.13 17.56
C SER A 541 -40.60 -20.39 18.43
N GLN A 542 -39.57 -21.23 18.25
CA GLN A 542 -39.35 -22.42 19.07
C GLN A 542 -38.63 -22.13 20.40
N SER A 543 -37.97 -20.97 20.54
CA SER A 543 -37.19 -20.61 21.75
C SER A 543 -37.92 -19.62 22.69
N GLU A 544 -38.92 -18.88 22.19
CA GLU A 544 -39.65 -17.89 22.99
C GLU A 544 -40.62 -18.52 24.01
N GLU A 545 -41.04 -19.78 23.83
CA GLU A 545 -41.85 -20.51 24.83
C GLU A 545 -41.04 -20.94 26.07
N GLU A 546 -39.70 -20.95 26.01
CA GLU A 546 -38.84 -21.38 27.14
C GLU A 546 -38.18 -20.21 27.92
N ARG A 547 -38.32 -18.94 27.49
CA ARG A 547 -37.59 -17.78 28.05
C ARG A 547 -38.51 -16.69 28.61
N LEU A 548 -39.40 -17.06 29.52
CA LEU A 548 -40.37 -16.14 30.13
C LEU A 548 -39.84 -15.29 31.29
N ASP A 549 -38.60 -15.42 31.74
CA ASP A 549 -38.08 -14.62 32.85
C ASP A 549 -36.77 -13.89 32.53
N ASP A 550 -36.82 -12.58 32.82
CA ASP A 550 -35.76 -11.59 32.96
C ASP A 550 -34.96 -11.05 31.74
N SER A 551 -35.30 -9.80 31.41
CA SER A 551 -34.38 -8.69 31.07
C SER A 551 -33.54 -8.73 29.77
N ALA A 552 -33.66 -9.78 28.96
CA ALA A 552 -32.92 -9.90 27.72
C ALA A 552 -33.55 -9.07 26.57
N ILE A 553 -33.37 -7.74 26.65
CA ILE A 553 -33.65 -6.71 25.64
C ILE A 553 -32.75 -6.96 24.42
N TYR A 554 -32.91 -8.08 23.72
CA TYR A 554 -32.22 -8.35 22.46
C TYR A 554 -33.24 -8.18 21.36
N CYS A 555 -33.23 -7.02 20.69
CA CYS A 555 -33.88 -6.93 19.38
C CYS A 555 -33.37 -8.07 18.51
N SER A 556 -34.30 -8.84 17.97
CA SER A 556 -34.08 -9.86 16.96
C SER A 556 -33.55 -9.22 15.67
N LEU A 557 -32.23 -9.06 15.63
CA LEU A 557 -31.52 -8.41 14.54
C LEU A 557 -30.91 -9.50 13.64
N VAL A 558 -31.37 -9.59 12.40
CA VAL A 558 -30.79 -10.48 11.39
C VAL A 558 -29.90 -9.65 10.49
N THR A 559 -28.60 -9.65 10.73
CA THR A 559 -27.68 -9.00 9.81
C THR A 559 -27.43 -9.91 8.62
N VAL A 560 -27.66 -9.41 7.41
CA VAL A 560 -27.40 -10.18 6.18
C VAL A 560 -26.08 -9.71 5.58
N ARG A 561 -25.00 -10.40 5.91
CA ARG A 561 -23.73 -10.14 5.24
C ARG A 561 -23.82 -10.57 3.78
N LEU A 562 -23.87 -9.60 2.86
CA LEU A 562 -23.61 -9.85 1.45
C LEU A 562 -22.10 -9.77 1.24
N ASP A 563 -21.42 -10.91 1.14
CA ASP A 563 -20.00 -10.91 0.84
C ASP A 563 -19.77 -10.54 -0.62
N CYS A 564 -19.50 -9.25 -0.81
CA CYS A 564 -19.27 -8.67 -2.12
C CYS A 564 -17.87 -9.01 -2.68
N ARG A 565 -16.99 -9.69 -1.92
CA ARG A 565 -15.73 -10.24 -2.44
C ARG A 565 -15.96 -11.54 -3.22
N GLN A 566 -17.11 -12.18 -3.02
CA GLN A 566 -17.50 -13.38 -3.75
C GLN A 566 -18.59 -13.02 -4.76
N TYR A 567 -18.38 -13.38 -6.02
CA TYR A 567 -19.37 -13.18 -7.07
C TYR A 567 -19.75 -14.53 -7.70
N PRO A 568 -21.05 -14.89 -7.80
CA PRO A 568 -22.24 -14.13 -7.38
C PRO A 568 -22.26 -13.82 -5.88
N LEU A 569 -22.95 -12.72 -5.51
CA LEU A 569 -23.02 -12.23 -4.13
C LEU A 569 -23.51 -13.34 -3.20
N LYS A 570 -22.69 -13.74 -2.22
CA LYS A 570 -23.11 -14.71 -1.21
C LYS A 570 -23.73 -13.99 -0.03
N ALA A 571 -24.96 -14.34 0.32
CA ALA A 571 -25.62 -13.88 1.53
C ALA A 571 -25.34 -14.84 2.70
N GLY A 572 -24.90 -14.30 3.82
CA GLY A 572 -24.82 -14.99 5.11
C GLY A 572 -25.63 -14.24 6.15
N VAL A 573 -26.11 -14.93 7.18
CA VAL A 573 -26.74 -14.29 8.35
C VAL A 573 -25.70 -14.24 9.47
N LEU A 574 -25.51 -13.05 10.03
CA LEU A 574 -24.66 -12.79 11.19
C LEU A 574 -25.53 -12.32 12.35
N SER A 575 -25.13 -12.68 13.57
CA SER A 575 -25.67 -12.02 14.75
C SER A 575 -25.22 -10.56 14.77
N PHE A 576 -25.93 -9.71 15.51
CA PHE A 576 -25.50 -8.32 15.69
C PHE A 576 -24.11 -8.19 16.32
N PHE A 577 -23.78 -9.05 17.28
CA PHE A 577 -22.46 -9.08 17.92
C PHE A 577 -21.34 -9.45 16.95
N ASP A 578 -21.59 -10.39 16.03
CA ASP A 578 -20.60 -10.73 15.01
C ASP A 578 -20.32 -9.53 14.11
N VAL A 579 -21.33 -8.70 13.81
CA VAL A 579 -21.16 -7.49 12.99
C VAL A 579 -20.30 -6.46 13.68
N ILE A 580 -20.55 -6.20 14.96
CA ILE A 580 -19.75 -5.25 15.75
C ILE A 580 -18.30 -5.76 15.85
N SER A 581 -18.12 -7.07 16.03
CA SER A 581 -16.79 -7.70 16.12
C SER A 581 -15.99 -7.62 14.80
N LEU A 582 -16.62 -7.31 13.66
CA LEU A 582 -15.92 -7.06 12.41
C LEU A 582 -15.22 -5.69 12.36
N TYR A 583 -15.48 -4.82 13.34
CA TYR A 583 -14.91 -3.47 13.43
C TYR A 583 -14.09 -3.32 14.72
N PRO A 584 -12.85 -3.85 14.75
CA PRO A 584 -12.02 -3.86 15.97
C PRO A 584 -11.64 -2.45 16.46
N GLU A 585 -11.73 -1.42 15.61
CA GLU A 585 -11.54 -0.02 16.01
C GLU A 585 -12.71 0.54 16.86
N GLU A 586 -13.77 -0.23 17.07
CA GLU A 586 -14.98 0.16 17.82
C GLU A 586 -15.17 -0.65 19.13
N GLU A 587 -14.08 -1.00 19.81
CA GLU A 587 -14.12 -1.74 21.09
C GLU A 587 -14.95 -0.99 22.16
N GLU A 588 -14.90 0.34 22.19
CA GLU A 588 -15.79 1.18 23.03
C GLU A 588 -17.28 1.01 22.69
N GLN A 589 -17.65 0.83 21.42
CA GLN A 589 -19.05 0.64 21.02
C GLN A 589 -19.55 -0.76 21.39
N ARG A 590 -18.65 -1.76 21.33
CA ARG A 590 -18.92 -3.12 21.80
C ARG A 590 -19.19 -3.13 23.30
N GLU A 591 -18.37 -2.46 24.11
CA GLU A 591 -18.56 -2.35 25.55
C GLU A 591 -19.83 -1.56 25.90
N ALA A 592 -20.09 -0.44 25.21
CA ALA A 592 -21.32 0.33 25.39
C ALA A 592 -22.59 -0.49 25.12
N LEU A 593 -22.57 -1.35 24.10
CA LEU A 593 -23.68 -2.25 23.78
C LEU A 593 -23.86 -3.36 24.80
N LEU A 594 -22.77 -3.97 25.28
CA LEU A 594 -22.81 -4.97 26.36
C LEU A 594 -23.37 -4.36 27.66
N SER A 595 -23.18 -3.06 27.88
CA SER A 595 -23.75 -2.32 29.00
C SER A 595 -25.21 -1.86 28.81
N GLY A 596 -25.82 -2.11 27.65
CA GLY A 596 -27.18 -1.66 27.31
C GLY A 596 -27.30 -0.18 26.94
N ALA A 597 -26.18 0.54 26.80
CA ALA A 597 -26.16 1.96 26.48
C ALA A 597 -26.24 2.19 24.96
N LEU A 598 -27.46 2.15 24.41
CA LEU A 598 -27.74 2.41 22.98
C LEU A 598 -27.33 3.82 22.53
N THR A 599 -27.06 4.75 23.45
CA THR A 599 -26.67 6.14 23.19
C THR A 599 -25.33 6.28 22.45
N PHE A 600 -24.50 5.24 22.44
CA PHE A 600 -23.19 5.24 21.77
C PHE A 600 -23.25 4.74 20.32
N LEU A 601 -24.40 4.25 19.84
CA LEU A 601 -24.57 3.84 18.45
C LEU A 601 -24.59 5.08 17.51
N PRO A 602 -24.12 4.95 16.26
CA PRO A 602 -24.19 6.03 15.28
C PRO A 602 -25.62 6.58 15.11
N SER A 603 -25.76 7.90 15.05
CA SER A 603 -27.06 8.58 14.91
C SER A 603 -27.90 7.99 13.77
N GLY A 604 -29.12 7.56 14.07
CA GLY A 604 -30.05 6.89 13.15
C GLY A 604 -30.17 5.37 13.33
N TRP A 605 -29.20 4.73 14.00
CA TRP A 605 -29.29 3.31 14.34
C TRP A 605 -30.28 3.08 15.47
N VAL A 606 -30.25 3.94 16.49
CA VAL A 606 -31.20 3.90 17.61
C VAL A 606 -32.63 4.07 17.10
N ASP A 607 -32.88 5.03 16.20
CA ASP A 607 -34.21 5.24 15.64
C ASP A 607 -34.68 4.05 14.79
N ALA A 608 -33.81 3.51 13.95
CA ALA A 608 -34.12 2.32 13.14
C ALA A 608 -34.40 1.10 14.02
N PHE A 609 -33.66 0.96 15.12
CA PHE A 609 -33.81 -0.08 16.13
C PHE A 609 -35.15 0.04 16.85
N GLU A 610 -35.48 1.21 17.37
CA GLU A 610 -36.76 1.47 18.04
C GLU A 610 -37.95 1.27 17.11
N ILE A 611 -37.85 1.70 15.84
CA ILE A 611 -38.90 1.46 14.84
C ILE A 611 -39.08 -0.03 14.56
N ALA A 612 -37.97 -0.76 14.35
CA ALA A 612 -38.01 -2.18 14.09
C ALA A 612 -38.58 -2.97 15.27
N LYS A 613 -38.15 -2.62 16.49
CA LYS A 613 -38.68 -3.16 17.73
C LYS A 613 -40.18 -2.92 17.86
N LYS A 614 -40.62 -1.66 17.72
CA LYS A 614 -42.03 -1.27 17.89
C LYS A 614 -42.97 -1.97 16.91
N LYS A 615 -42.48 -2.32 15.72
CA LYS A 615 -43.30 -2.90 14.66
C LYS A 615 -43.03 -4.39 14.41
N ASP A 616 -42.20 -5.05 15.23
CA ASP A 616 -41.77 -6.46 15.06
C ASP A 616 -41.16 -6.73 13.67
N LEU A 617 -40.19 -5.89 13.29
CA LEU A 617 -39.57 -5.93 11.98
C LEU A 617 -38.12 -6.39 12.05
N THR A 618 -37.69 -7.15 11.04
CA THR A 618 -36.30 -7.59 10.90
C THR A 618 -35.47 -6.52 10.21
N LEU A 619 -34.41 -6.05 10.87
CA LEU A 619 -33.45 -5.12 10.30
C LEU A 619 -32.44 -5.86 9.45
N VAL A 620 -32.45 -5.62 8.14
CA VAL A 620 -31.47 -6.17 7.20
C VAL A 620 -30.33 -5.17 7.00
N TYR A 621 -29.13 -5.60 7.35
CA TYR A 621 -27.89 -4.88 7.14
C TYR A 621 -27.14 -5.47 5.96
N ILE A 622 -26.46 -4.63 5.17
CA ILE A 622 -25.63 -5.07 4.04
C ILE A 622 -24.21 -4.54 4.24
N VAL A 623 -23.23 -5.44 4.27
CA VAL A 623 -21.81 -5.09 4.26
C VAL A 623 -21.35 -4.96 2.81
N LEU A 624 -21.05 -3.75 2.38
CA LEU A 624 -20.56 -3.49 1.02
C LEU A 624 -19.02 -3.56 0.99
N PRO A 625 -18.40 -3.84 -0.17
CA PRO A 625 -16.96 -4.08 -0.23
C PRO A 625 -16.16 -2.82 0.11
N ASN A 626 -15.14 -3.01 0.98
CA ASN A 626 -14.10 -2.05 1.36
C ASN A 626 -14.59 -0.66 1.78
N SER A 627 -15.77 -0.61 2.39
CA SER A 627 -16.19 0.55 3.17
C SER A 627 -15.61 0.47 4.58
N SER A 628 -14.30 0.66 4.73
CA SER A 628 -13.64 0.71 6.03
C SER A 628 -14.23 1.77 6.98
N LEU A 629 -15.08 2.67 6.47
CA LEU A 629 -15.75 3.74 7.23
C LEU A 629 -17.28 3.78 7.10
N SER A 630 -17.94 2.90 6.33
CA SER A 630 -19.39 3.09 6.11
C SER A 630 -20.27 2.26 7.02
N ARG A 631 -20.75 2.94 8.06
CA ARG A 631 -22.17 3.03 8.44
C ARG A 631 -23.06 2.09 7.64
N THR A 632 -23.38 1.00 8.29
CA THR A 632 -24.34 0.01 7.84
C THR A 632 -25.64 0.71 7.46
N VAL A 633 -26.10 0.52 6.22
CA VAL A 633 -27.37 1.06 5.78
C VAL A 633 -28.44 0.06 6.19
N VAL A 634 -29.31 0.47 7.12
CA VAL A 634 -30.54 -0.24 7.43
C VAL A 634 -31.41 -0.25 6.18
N VAL A 635 -31.60 -1.42 5.56
CA VAL A 635 -32.47 -1.55 4.38
C VAL A 635 -33.89 -1.84 4.83
N GLY A 636 -34.40 -0.91 5.63
CA GLY A 636 -35.76 -0.88 6.13
C GLY A 636 -36.16 -2.07 7.00
N PRO A 637 -37.34 -1.97 7.60
CA PRO A 637 -37.91 -3.09 8.29
C PRO A 637 -38.57 -4.10 7.33
N TRP A 638 -38.37 -5.38 7.62
CA TRP A 638 -39.02 -6.48 6.91
C TRP A 638 -40.01 -7.16 7.82
N ASN A 639 -41.18 -7.48 7.30
CA ASN A 639 -42.18 -8.21 8.07
C ASN A 639 -41.62 -9.59 8.42
N ALA A 640 -41.46 -9.85 9.72
CA ALA A 640 -40.82 -11.07 10.22
C ALA A 640 -41.56 -12.35 9.79
N ARG A 641 -42.88 -12.28 9.54
CA ARG A 641 -43.68 -13.44 9.15
C ARG A 641 -43.64 -13.70 7.65
N THR A 642 -43.72 -12.65 6.83
CA THR A 642 -43.85 -12.80 5.37
C THR A 642 -42.51 -12.74 4.63
N GLY A 643 -41.49 -12.13 5.25
CA GLY A 643 -40.23 -11.80 4.59
C GLY A 643 -40.43 -10.79 3.45
N ILE A 644 -41.53 -10.02 3.47
CA ILE A 644 -41.81 -8.96 2.50
C ILE A 644 -41.43 -7.63 3.14
N ARG A 645 -40.77 -6.77 2.37
CA ARG A 645 -40.48 -5.39 2.77
C ARG A 645 -41.79 -4.63 2.92
N GLU A 646 -42.04 -4.03 4.09
CA GLU A 646 -43.17 -3.13 4.23
C GLU A 646 -42.94 -1.91 3.32
N GLN A 647 -43.89 -1.62 2.43
CA GLN A 647 -43.93 -0.35 1.71
C GLN A 647 -44.35 0.71 2.74
N GLY A 648 -43.36 1.42 3.27
CA GLY A 648 -43.55 2.53 4.21
C GLY A 648 -43.75 3.85 3.49
#